data_AF-A0AAW1SUR3-F1
#
_entry.id   AF-A0AAW1SUR3-F1
#
_cell.length_a   1.000
_cell.length_b   1.000
_cell.length_c   1.000
_cell.angle_alpha   90.00
_cell.angle_beta   90.00
_cell.angle_gamma   90.00
#
_symmetry.space_group_name_H-M   'P 1'
#
loop_
_entity.id
_entity.type
_entity.pdbx_description
1 polymer ?
#
loop_
_entity_poly.entity_id
_entity_poly.type
_entity_poly.pdbx_seq_one_letter_code
_entity_poly.pdbx_strand_id
1 'polypeptide(L)'
;MQCASQNHSVNAICRGPPAAQSLVKSSHRSQRPALVKQQQFHALLPCTRLHAQQEDEQGKPTDESSSSSSSSNSTLELLSLLVNNPSEIINGSEGEDTAENAAVQPSESKQEAKESPGTSEAGLYAPPLAQPRVTYVLLGLNLLVYLAGIGIALRVGGEASNQWFLSLAKSNQALQNGEIWRLGTSVFMHAGLLHLGLNTLALAQLGPEAEAVLGPQSFLTIYLLSGLSGSVASFITSPRLVTVGASGAIFGLLGAIAAYLVKNRQQLTNSNRQLVNILGIVAANVLLGLGGGNIDNAGHIGGLAAGLILGPQTSRHLLTSRLKLEDLLDMPQAVVPAGSVERAWEFFRKIGSPKFHVAPMVDQSELAFRLLCRRHGATAAYTPMLHSRLSVDSPKYLEEHFTTCKIDRPLFAQFCANDPPTLLRAAQLVQGRCDAVDINLGCPQRIARKGRYGAFLMDDLPLIERLVSVLATSLEVPVTCKIRIFPELQRTLEYARMLQAAGCSILAVHGRTRQQKRASETRADWDSIKAVREAVDIPVLANGNVQNLADVHACMEYTGAVGVMSAEALLEDPALFRPSRLNPDGAKSPTEGCELLLEYLDLAESYTTPFRMIRGHAFSLLGDWLTEFTDLRDSMNDYGLDEARLKAIAGEMRQRILGLDRTYPIPKLSARQLARLEAEESKQAAQEEQQRETDALQELESKRDGAVAAASV
;
A
#
# COMPACT_ATOMS: atom_id res chain seq x y z
N MET A 1 -71.19 18.08 -19.05
CA MET A 1 -71.17 19.23 -18.10
C MET A 1 -69.75 19.80 -18.17
N GLN A 2 -69.52 20.96 -18.79
CA GLN A 2 -69.65 22.32 -18.23
C GLN A 2 -68.64 22.59 -17.09
N CYS A 3 -67.88 23.70 -17.06
CA CYS A 3 -67.74 24.81 -18.03
C CYS A 3 -66.50 25.70 -17.74
N ALA A 4 -65.96 26.38 -18.77
CA ALA A 4 -65.20 27.66 -18.74
C ALA A 4 -63.88 27.73 -17.89
N SER A 5 -62.84 28.52 -18.19
CA SER A 5 -62.53 29.57 -19.20
C SER A 5 -60.98 29.64 -19.38
N GLN A 6 -60.33 30.40 -20.28
CA GLN A 6 -60.78 31.32 -21.34
C GLN A 6 -59.72 31.34 -22.50
N ASN A 7 -59.68 32.41 -23.31
CA ASN A 7 -58.84 32.58 -24.50
C ASN A 7 -57.61 33.49 -24.27
N HIS A 8 -56.51 33.25 -25.00
CA HIS A 8 -56.22 34.08 -26.20
C HIS A 8 -55.21 33.44 -27.17
N SER A 9 -55.57 33.44 -28.45
CA SER A 9 -54.73 33.14 -29.62
C SER A 9 -53.85 34.36 -29.98
N VAL A 10 -52.83 34.29 -30.86
CA VAL A 10 -52.95 34.23 -32.33
C VAL A 10 -51.59 33.90 -32.99
N ASN A 11 -51.59 32.90 -33.90
CA ASN A 11 -50.89 32.72 -35.21
C ASN A 11 -49.44 33.26 -35.45
N ALA A 12 -48.60 32.72 -36.35
CA ALA A 12 -48.81 31.76 -37.46
C ALA A 12 -47.48 31.11 -37.98
N ILE A 13 -47.56 29.88 -38.50
CA ILE A 13 -47.18 29.45 -39.89
C ILE A 13 -45.85 29.95 -40.50
N CYS A 14 -44.96 29.23 -41.20
CA CYS A 14 -44.60 27.81 -41.45
C CYS A 14 -43.52 27.80 -42.58
N ARG A 15 -42.51 26.92 -42.48
CA ARG A 15 -41.84 26.12 -43.53
C ARG A 15 -41.48 26.71 -44.93
N GLY A 16 -40.24 26.48 -45.38
CA GLY A 16 -39.92 26.23 -46.82
C GLY A 16 -38.47 26.51 -47.27
N PRO A 17 -37.73 25.55 -47.90
CA PRO A 17 -36.38 25.72 -48.47
C PRO A 17 -36.43 25.85 -50.02
N PRO A 18 -35.30 25.91 -50.79
CA PRO A 18 -34.49 24.73 -51.13
C PRO A 18 -32.96 25.00 -51.34
N ALA A 19 -32.24 23.98 -51.85
CA ALA A 19 -30.78 23.89 -51.96
C ALA A 19 -30.15 24.40 -53.29
N ALA A 20 -28.82 24.46 -53.33
CA ALA A 20 -28.02 24.47 -54.57
C ALA A 20 -26.71 23.66 -54.39
N GLN A 21 -26.27 22.97 -55.46
CA GLN A 21 -25.08 22.11 -55.52
C GLN A 21 -23.93 22.79 -56.31
N SER A 22 -22.75 22.12 -56.32
CA SER A 22 -21.57 22.26 -57.22
C SER A 22 -20.27 22.72 -56.49
N LEU A 23 -19.05 22.33 -56.88
CA LEU A 23 -18.61 21.29 -57.85
C LEU A 23 -17.20 20.77 -57.45
N VAL A 24 -16.83 19.64 -58.03
CA VAL A 24 -15.58 18.87 -57.83
C VAL A 24 -14.34 19.60 -58.38
N LYS A 25 -13.19 19.60 -57.65
CA LYS A 25 -11.88 19.07 -58.14
C LYS A 25 -10.69 19.23 -57.18
N SER A 26 -9.78 18.27 -57.33
CA SER A 26 -8.53 17.99 -56.63
C SER A 26 -7.40 19.03 -56.74
N SER A 27 -6.47 19.02 -55.77
CA SER A 27 -5.03 18.79 -56.02
C SER A 27 -4.18 18.74 -54.73
N HIS A 28 -3.07 18.01 -54.77
CA HIS A 28 -2.06 17.98 -53.70
C HIS A 28 -1.24 19.29 -53.64
N ARG A 29 -0.92 19.77 -52.43
CA ARG A 29 0.49 19.83 -51.97
C ARG A 29 0.67 20.17 -50.49
N SER A 30 1.72 19.55 -49.94
CA SER A 30 2.44 19.91 -48.73
C SER A 30 2.72 21.42 -48.59
N GLN A 31 2.54 21.96 -47.37
CA GLN A 31 3.51 22.87 -46.73
C GLN A 31 3.30 22.96 -45.21
N ARG A 32 4.42 23.00 -44.46
CA ARG A 32 4.47 23.28 -43.01
C ARG A 32 4.38 24.79 -42.76
N PRO A 33 3.92 25.25 -41.58
CA PRO A 33 4.32 26.53 -41.01
C PRO A 33 5.52 26.38 -40.07
N ALA A 34 6.54 27.22 -40.25
CA ALA A 34 7.52 27.55 -39.20
C ALA A 34 6.85 28.50 -38.18
N LEU A 35 7.06 28.38 -36.86
CA LEU A 35 8.28 28.73 -36.12
C LEU A 35 8.62 30.22 -36.20
N VAL A 36 8.09 31.01 -35.25
CA VAL A 36 8.52 32.38 -34.95
C VAL A 36 9.66 32.33 -33.93
N LYS A 37 10.70 33.16 -34.13
CA LYS A 37 11.93 33.24 -33.32
C LYS A 37 11.98 34.54 -32.50
N GLN A 38 13.01 34.59 -31.63
CA GLN A 38 13.61 35.73 -30.90
C GLN A 38 13.17 35.86 -29.42
N GLN A 39 14.07 36.11 -28.45
CA GLN A 39 15.54 36.18 -28.53
C GLN A 39 16.25 35.80 -27.22
N GLN A 40 17.44 35.25 -27.44
CA GLN A 40 18.53 34.89 -26.52
C GLN A 40 19.01 35.98 -25.55
N PHE A 41 19.57 35.53 -24.42
CA PHE A 41 20.85 36.03 -23.90
C PHE A 41 21.72 34.83 -23.46
N HIS A 42 23.05 34.95 -23.55
CA HIS A 42 24.01 33.83 -23.49
C HIS A 42 25.23 34.17 -22.59
N ALA A 43 25.62 33.28 -21.68
CA ALA A 43 26.98 33.03 -21.14
C ALA A 43 26.85 32.00 -19.97
N LEU A 44 27.29 30.73 -19.96
CA LEU A 44 28.48 29.96 -20.37
C LEU A 44 29.70 29.96 -19.42
N LEU A 45 30.22 28.73 -19.18
CA LEU A 45 31.53 28.31 -18.59
C LEU A 45 31.57 28.06 -17.04
N PRO A 46 32.52 27.25 -16.51
CA PRO A 46 32.35 25.78 -16.43
C PRO A 46 32.88 25.11 -15.12
N CYS A 47 32.87 23.76 -15.06
CA CYS A 47 33.51 22.96 -14.01
C CYS A 47 35.04 23.15 -13.90
N THR A 48 35.58 23.01 -12.68
CA THR A 48 36.94 22.48 -12.46
C THR A 48 37.04 21.80 -11.09
N ARG A 49 37.66 20.61 -11.04
CA ARG A 49 38.17 19.99 -9.81
C ARG A 49 39.54 20.58 -9.49
N LEU A 50 39.92 20.65 -8.20
CA LEU A 50 41.32 20.82 -7.79
C LEU A 50 41.67 19.83 -6.66
N HIS A 51 42.79 19.12 -6.87
CA HIS A 51 43.58 18.45 -5.84
C HIS A 51 44.65 19.42 -5.33
N ALA A 52 44.94 19.39 -4.03
CA ALA A 52 46.21 19.74 -3.38
C ALA A 52 46.03 19.58 -1.86
N GLN A 53 47.02 19.25 -1.02
CA GLN A 53 48.29 18.52 -1.20
C GLN A 53 48.70 18.03 0.21
N GLN A 54 49.55 17.00 0.31
CA GLN A 54 50.22 16.66 1.56
C GLN A 54 51.43 17.58 1.77
N GLU A 55 51.73 17.94 3.02
CA GLU A 55 53.08 18.21 3.49
C GLU A 55 53.33 17.38 4.76
N ASP A 56 54.48 16.70 4.79
CA ASP A 56 54.97 15.93 5.93
C ASP A 56 55.77 16.84 6.87
N GLU A 57 55.75 16.57 8.17
CA GLU A 57 56.93 16.83 9.00
C GLU A 57 57.08 15.79 10.13
N GLN A 58 58.32 15.37 10.38
CA GLN A 58 58.67 14.24 11.24
C GLN A 58 59.08 14.71 12.64
N GLY A 59 58.66 14.00 13.70
CA GLY A 59 59.10 14.30 15.07
C GLY A 59 58.70 13.28 16.15
N LYS A 60 59.61 12.37 16.48
CA LYS A 60 59.69 11.57 17.73
C LYS A 60 61.15 11.66 18.23
N PRO A 61 61.50 11.36 19.50
CA PRO A 61 60.77 10.66 20.58
C PRO A 61 60.55 11.61 21.80
N THR A 62 60.11 11.27 23.02
CA THR A 62 60.30 10.08 23.90
C THR A 62 59.11 9.85 24.86
N ASP A 63 59.18 8.74 25.59
CA ASP A 63 58.17 8.20 26.52
C ASP A 63 57.81 9.09 27.71
N GLU A 64 56.55 9.03 28.16
CA GLU A 64 56.24 8.58 29.52
C GLU A 64 54.75 8.17 29.67
N SER A 65 54.42 7.52 30.77
CA SER A 65 53.20 6.70 30.95
C SER A 65 51.99 7.48 31.48
N SER A 66 50.76 7.11 31.05
CA SER A 66 49.71 6.54 31.93
C SER A 66 48.28 6.52 31.34
N SER A 67 47.60 5.39 31.57
CA SER A 67 46.14 5.19 31.77
C SER A 67 45.07 5.88 30.88
N SER A 68 44.33 5.03 30.17
CA SER A 68 42.85 5.03 30.00
C SER A 68 42.13 6.24 29.38
N SER A 69 41.72 6.10 28.11
CA SER A 69 40.49 6.72 27.58
C SER A 69 39.93 5.95 26.37
N SER A 70 39.00 5.01 26.60
CA SER A 70 38.29 4.29 25.54
C SER A 70 36.89 3.83 25.97
N SER A 71 35.98 4.77 26.21
CA SER A 71 34.58 4.47 26.55
C SER A 71 33.55 5.44 25.93
N SER A 72 33.98 6.31 25.01
CA SER A 72 33.13 7.39 24.46
C SER A 72 32.40 7.04 23.16
N ASN A 73 32.79 5.96 22.46
CA ASN A 73 32.25 5.65 21.12
C ASN A 73 31.18 4.55 21.10
N SER A 74 31.12 3.70 22.13
CA SER A 74 30.17 2.56 22.18
C SER A 74 28.70 2.98 22.31
N THR A 75 28.42 4.20 22.76
CA THR A 75 27.05 4.71 22.93
C THR A 75 26.40 5.13 21.60
N LEU A 76 27.20 5.54 20.61
CA LEU A 76 26.70 5.98 19.30
C LEU A 76 26.37 4.80 18.38
N GLU A 77 27.20 3.75 18.37
CA GLU A 77 26.92 2.54 17.58
C GLU A 77 25.64 1.85 18.04
N LEU A 78 25.46 1.65 19.36
CA LEU A 78 24.29 0.99 19.94
C LEU A 78 22.97 1.73 19.67
N LEU A 79 22.96 3.06 19.71
CA LEU A 79 21.78 3.86 19.34
C LEU A 79 21.49 3.85 17.83
N SER A 80 22.53 3.73 16.99
CA SER A 80 22.35 3.58 15.53
C SER A 80 21.78 2.21 15.15
N LEU A 81 22.23 1.14 15.84
CA LEU A 81 21.77 -0.23 15.64
C LEU A 81 20.30 -0.41 16.07
N LEU A 82 19.94 0.08 17.26
CA LEU A 82 18.59 -0.05 17.81
C LEU A 82 17.50 0.72 17.05
N VAL A 83 17.88 1.75 16.28
CA VAL A 83 16.94 2.55 15.48
C VAL A 83 16.80 2.03 14.06
N ASN A 84 17.88 1.46 13.47
CA ASN A 84 17.90 1.10 12.05
C ASN A 84 17.66 -0.40 11.76
N ASN A 85 17.98 -1.33 12.68
CA ASN A 85 17.83 -2.78 12.45
C ASN A 85 17.21 -3.51 13.66
N PRO A 86 15.87 -3.71 13.71
CA PRO A 86 15.21 -4.46 14.79
C PRO A 86 15.35 -6.00 14.68
N SER A 87 16.21 -6.51 13.80
CA SER A 87 16.25 -7.92 13.38
C SER A 87 17.45 -8.74 13.87
N GLU A 88 18.53 -8.12 14.37
CA GLU A 88 19.84 -8.77 14.47
C GLU A 88 20.29 -9.20 15.89
N ILE A 89 19.46 -9.05 16.92
CA ILE A 89 19.84 -9.36 18.33
C ILE A 89 19.32 -10.72 18.81
N ILE A 90 18.64 -11.50 17.96
CA ILE A 90 18.18 -12.86 18.26
C ILE A 90 18.45 -13.78 17.08
N ASN A 91 19.67 -14.34 17.02
CA ASN A 91 20.04 -15.68 16.50
C ASN A 91 21.57 -15.79 16.47
N GLY A 92 22.15 -16.14 17.62
CA GLY A 92 23.53 -16.60 17.71
C GLY A 92 23.55 -18.10 17.99
N SER A 93 24.44 -18.82 17.31
CA SER A 93 24.68 -20.28 17.37
C SER A 93 23.57 -21.21 16.88
N GLU A 94 24.01 -22.39 16.41
CA GLU A 94 23.31 -23.44 15.65
C GLU A 94 23.16 -23.08 14.16
N GLY A 95 23.77 -23.78 13.21
CA GLY A 95 24.29 -25.16 13.22
C GLY A 95 23.81 -25.77 11.91
N GLU A 96 24.71 -26.02 10.97
CA GLU A 96 24.36 -26.58 9.67
C GLU A 96 23.79 -27.99 9.85
N ASP A 97 22.69 -28.30 9.16
CA ASP A 97 22.54 -29.66 8.63
C ASP A 97 21.62 -29.76 7.41
N THR A 98 21.79 -30.88 6.72
CA THR A 98 21.40 -31.16 5.33
C THR A 98 19.97 -31.67 5.13
N ALA A 99 19.37 -31.43 3.96
CA ALA A 99 18.48 -32.37 3.26
C ALA A 99 18.12 -31.87 1.84
N GLU A 100 17.87 -32.81 0.92
CA GLU A 100 17.83 -32.59 -0.53
C GLU A 100 16.57 -33.16 -1.20
N ASN A 101 16.35 -32.87 -2.49
CA ASN A 101 15.16 -33.29 -3.24
C ASN A 101 15.19 -34.78 -3.64
N ALA A 102 14.04 -35.44 -3.57
CA ALA A 102 13.70 -36.56 -4.43
C ALA A 102 12.20 -36.55 -4.77
N ALA A 103 11.85 -36.93 -5.99
CA ALA A 103 10.47 -36.88 -6.51
C ALA A 103 9.86 -38.27 -6.72
N VAL A 104 8.54 -38.28 -7.00
CA VAL A 104 7.73 -39.34 -7.64
C VAL A 104 6.80 -40.18 -6.72
N GLN A 105 5.54 -39.68 -6.66
CA GLN A 105 4.26 -40.41 -6.65
C GLN A 105 3.63 -40.91 -5.33
N PRO A 106 2.28 -41.05 -5.30
CA PRO A 106 1.49 -40.48 -4.20
C PRO A 106 1.02 -41.50 -3.17
N SER A 107 1.00 -41.07 -1.91
CA SER A 107 0.23 -41.71 -0.84
C SER A 107 -0.42 -40.65 0.06
N GLU A 108 -1.66 -40.91 0.47
CA GLU A 108 -2.41 -40.00 1.33
C GLU A 108 -1.86 -40.04 2.76
N SER A 109 -1.41 -38.90 3.28
CA SER A 109 -1.45 -38.67 4.73
C SER A 109 -1.66 -37.19 5.06
N LYS A 110 -2.56 -36.93 6.01
CA LYS A 110 -2.78 -35.60 6.56
C LYS A 110 -1.67 -35.29 7.56
N GLN A 111 -0.89 -34.25 7.34
CA GLN A 111 -0.14 -33.59 8.41
C GLN A 111 -0.14 -32.07 8.23
N GLU A 112 -0.35 -31.36 9.32
CA GLU A 112 -0.57 -29.91 9.35
C GLU A 112 0.77 -29.17 9.33
N ALA A 113 1.10 -28.55 8.19
CA ALA A 113 2.32 -27.76 8.04
C ALA A 113 2.24 -26.44 8.84
N LYS A 114 3.09 -26.34 9.85
CA LYS A 114 3.24 -25.18 10.75
C LYS A 114 4.32 -24.24 10.22
N GLU A 115 3.97 -23.36 9.29
CA GLU A 115 4.93 -22.46 8.63
C GLU A 115 5.44 -21.31 9.52
N SER A 116 6.71 -20.99 9.35
CA SER A 116 7.45 -19.92 10.04
C SER A 116 7.17 -18.52 9.47
N PRO A 117 7.36 -17.44 10.26
CA PRO A 117 6.98 -16.09 9.85
C PRO A 117 8.05 -15.41 8.97
N GLY A 118 7.99 -15.63 7.66
CA GLY A 118 8.75 -14.85 6.68
C GLY A 118 8.40 -13.35 6.76
N THR A 119 9.43 -12.51 6.77
CA THR A 119 9.37 -11.07 7.00
C THR A 119 8.64 -10.31 5.89
N SER A 120 7.51 -9.67 6.22
CA SER A 120 6.87 -8.69 5.34
C SER A 120 7.32 -7.28 5.69
N GLU A 121 7.87 -6.54 4.73
CA GLU A 121 7.92 -5.08 4.82
C GLU A 121 6.49 -4.55 4.98
N ALA A 122 6.22 -4.00 6.17
CA ALA A 122 4.87 -3.70 6.61
C ALA A 122 4.56 -2.22 6.38
N GLY A 123 3.70 -1.94 5.40
CA GLY A 123 3.16 -0.59 5.18
C GLY A 123 2.56 -0.02 6.48
N LEU A 124 3.00 1.20 6.83
CA LEU A 124 2.61 1.89 8.05
C LEU A 124 1.09 2.08 8.15
N TYR A 125 0.60 1.97 9.38
CA TYR A 125 -0.67 2.59 9.76
C TYR A 125 -0.47 4.11 9.71
N ALA A 126 -1.08 4.76 8.72
CA ALA A 126 -1.05 6.21 8.56
C ALA A 126 -2.41 6.79 8.99
N PRO A 127 -2.56 7.32 10.22
CA PRO A 127 -3.78 8.04 10.60
C PRO A 127 -3.92 9.33 9.77
N PRO A 128 -5.15 9.85 9.59
CA PRO A 128 -5.40 10.95 8.66
C PRO A 128 -4.64 12.23 9.05
N LEU A 129 -3.89 12.76 8.08
CA LEU A 129 -3.07 13.96 8.23
C LEU A 129 -3.91 15.25 8.30
N ALA A 130 -4.56 15.47 9.45
CA ALA A 130 -4.64 16.83 9.95
C ALA A 130 -3.20 17.34 10.15
N GLN A 131 -2.85 18.51 9.60
CA GLN A 131 -1.51 19.07 9.78
C GLN A 131 -1.19 19.19 11.29
N PRO A 132 -0.04 18.67 11.78
CA PRO A 132 0.27 18.60 13.20
C PRO A 132 0.76 19.97 13.71
N ARG A 133 -0.17 20.92 13.74
CA ARG A 133 0.08 22.34 14.03
C ARG A 133 0.59 22.54 15.45
N VAL A 134 0.07 21.78 16.42
CA VAL A 134 0.51 21.91 17.82
C VAL A 134 1.92 21.37 17.97
N THR A 135 2.24 20.24 17.33
CA THR A 135 3.60 19.68 17.29
C THR A 135 4.59 20.69 16.75
N TYR A 136 4.31 21.32 15.60
CA TYR A 136 5.20 22.35 15.03
C TYR A 136 5.33 23.59 15.93
N VAL A 137 4.26 24.02 16.59
CA VAL A 137 4.31 25.13 17.57
C VAL A 137 5.18 24.76 18.78
N LEU A 138 5.09 23.54 19.31
CA LEU A 138 5.93 23.08 20.43
C LEU A 138 7.41 22.94 20.03
N LEU A 139 7.70 22.39 18.85
CA LEU A 139 9.06 22.32 18.30
C LEU A 139 9.66 23.72 18.13
N GLY A 140 8.90 24.66 17.54
CA GLY A 140 9.30 26.05 17.38
C GLY A 140 9.51 26.77 18.72
N LEU A 141 8.67 26.50 19.72
CA LEU A 141 8.79 27.07 21.06
C LEU A 141 10.03 26.55 21.79
N ASN A 142 10.29 25.24 21.76
CA ASN A 142 11.51 24.65 22.35
C ASN A 142 12.78 25.25 21.73
N LEU A 143 12.81 25.42 20.39
CA LEU A 143 13.92 26.06 19.69
C LEU A 143 14.05 27.54 20.05
N LEU A 144 12.94 28.29 20.09
CA LEU A 144 12.93 29.72 20.42
C LEU A 144 13.45 29.98 21.85
N VAL A 145 13.02 29.18 22.83
CA VAL A 145 13.49 29.26 24.21
C VAL A 145 14.99 28.98 24.29
N TYR A 146 15.49 27.95 23.59
CA TYR A 146 16.92 27.67 23.57
C TYR A 146 17.75 28.79 22.90
N LEU A 147 17.27 29.34 21.77
CA LEU A 147 17.90 30.47 21.10
C LEU A 147 17.87 31.77 21.93
N ALA A 148 16.86 31.97 22.78
CA ALA A 148 16.82 33.10 23.70
C ALA A 148 17.97 33.05 24.73
N GLY A 149 18.28 31.87 25.28
CA GLY A 149 19.44 31.66 26.15
C GLY A 149 20.75 32.00 25.44
N ILE A 150 20.95 31.50 24.21
CA ILE A 150 22.11 31.84 23.37
C ILE A 150 22.18 33.36 23.12
N GLY A 151 21.05 34.00 22.85
CA GLY A 151 20.98 35.46 22.65
C GLY A 151 21.39 36.26 23.88
N ILE A 152 21.07 35.78 25.09
CA ILE A 152 21.53 36.37 26.36
C ILE A 152 23.04 36.13 26.53
N ALA A 153 23.53 34.91 26.25
CA ALA A 153 24.96 34.58 26.32
C ALA A 153 25.82 35.49 25.42
N LEU A 154 25.34 35.77 24.20
CA LEU A 154 26.02 36.61 23.22
C LEU A 154 25.93 38.12 23.50
N ARG A 155 24.88 38.59 24.19
CA ARG A 155 24.67 40.03 24.46
C ARG A 155 25.15 40.50 25.84
N VAL A 156 25.05 39.64 26.85
CA VAL A 156 25.28 39.99 28.27
C VAL A 156 26.40 39.13 28.87
N GLY A 157 26.56 37.88 28.41
CA GLY A 157 27.60 36.96 28.84
C GLY A 157 27.06 35.63 29.34
N GLY A 158 27.94 34.62 29.40
CA GLY A 158 27.58 33.25 29.78
C GLY A 158 26.95 33.11 31.17
N GLU A 159 27.41 33.90 32.15
CA GLU A 159 26.84 33.89 33.50
C GLU A 159 25.38 34.35 33.53
N ALA A 160 25.04 35.40 32.77
CA ALA A 160 23.66 35.88 32.64
C ALA A 160 22.76 34.85 31.96
N SER A 161 23.27 34.13 30.96
CA SER A 161 22.56 33.00 30.33
C SER A 161 22.35 31.85 31.32
N ASN A 162 23.34 31.53 32.15
CA ASN A 162 23.24 30.49 33.16
C ASN A 162 22.24 30.86 34.28
N GLN A 163 22.23 32.11 34.72
CA GLN A 163 21.22 32.62 35.67
C GLN A 163 19.81 32.58 35.07
N TRP A 164 19.64 33.02 33.82
CA TRP A 164 18.36 32.93 33.12
C TRP A 164 17.89 31.47 33.00
N PHE A 165 18.77 30.56 32.59
CA PHE A 165 18.48 29.12 32.53
C PHE A 165 18.05 28.56 33.89
N LEU A 166 18.83 28.85 34.94
CA LEU A 166 18.54 28.44 36.31
C LEU A 166 17.30 29.14 36.90
N SER A 167 16.79 30.23 36.31
CA SER A 167 15.54 30.88 36.73
C SER A 167 14.27 30.17 36.23
N LEU A 168 14.39 29.35 35.19
CA LEU A 168 13.29 28.63 34.54
C LEU A 168 13.35 27.10 34.73
N ALA A 169 14.51 26.57 35.12
CA ALA A 169 14.64 25.15 35.47
C ALA A 169 13.86 24.78 36.75
N LYS A 170 13.40 23.52 36.84
CA LYS A 170 12.79 22.97 38.06
C LYS A 170 13.89 22.80 39.11
N SER A 171 13.73 23.47 40.25
CA SER A 171 14.61 23.38 41.41
C SER A 171 13.75 23.31 42.68
N ASN A 172 13.96 22.28 43.51
CA ASN A 172 13.17 22.10 44.74
C ASN A 172 13.29 23.28 45.71
N GLN A 173 14.48 23.86 45.84
CA GLN A 173 14.72 25.00 46.72
C GLN A 173 13.92 26.24 46.27
N ALA A 174 13.90 26.52 44.97
CA ALA A 174 13.14 27.64 44.43
C ALA A 174 11.62 27.40 44.51
N LEU A 175 11.17 26.16 44.28
CA LEU A 175 9.77 25.76 44.44
C LEU A 175 9.28 25.90 45.88
N GLN A 176 10.10 25.54 46.87
CA GLN A 176 9.83 25.76 48.30
C GLN A 176 9.76 27.25 48.67
N ASN A 177 10.48 28.10 47.94
CA ASN A 177 10.41 29.56 48.06
C ASN A 177 9.21 30.19 47.31
N GLY A 178 8.32 29.38 46.74
CA GLY A 178 7.09 29.83 46.06
C GLY A 178 7.17 29.99 44.54
N GLU A 179 8.28 29.64 43.90
CA GLU A 179 8.50 29.84 42.46
C GLU A 179 7.81 28.77 41.58
N ILE A 180 6.51 28.55 41.79
CA ILE A 180 5.73 27.42 41.25
C ILE A 180 5.69 27.31 39.71
N TRP A 181 5.92 28.41 38.98
CA TRP A 181 5.98 28.42 37.51
C TRP A 181 7.08 27.49 36.95
N ARG A 182 8.10 27.19 37.76
CA ARG A 182 9.21 26.29 37.42
C ARG A 182 8.78 24.85 37.14
N LEU A 183 7.62 24.43 37.61
CA LEU A 183 7.07 23.11 37.28
C LEU A 183 6.64 23.01 35.81
N GLY A 184 6.21 24.12 35.20
CA GLY A 184 5.80 24.18 33.80
C GLY A 184 6.89 24.72 32.86
N THR A 185 7.64 25.72 33.30
CA THR A 185 8.69 26.35 32.45
C THR A 185 9.86 25.40 32.18
N SER A 186 10.19 24.50 33.12
CA SER A 186 11.23 23.46 32.96
C SER A 186 11.04 22.59 31.70
N VAL A 187 9.79 22.33 31.29
CA VAL A 187 9.43 21.48 30.15
C VAL A 187 9.95 22.03 28.81
N PHE A 188 10.17 23.34 28.71
CA PHE A 188 10.66 24.01 27.50
C PHE A 188 12.17 24.32 27.53
N MET A 189 12.78 24.23 28.72
CA MET A 189 14.22 24.46 28.92
C MET A 189 15.04 23.26 28.47
N HIS A 190 16.24 23.48 27.93
CA HIS A 190 17.12 22.39 27.48
C HIS A 190 18.58 22.71 27.84
N ALA A 191 19.26 21.78 28.51
CA ALA A 191 20.59 21.99 29.10
C ALA A 191 21.75 22.09 28.08
N GLY A 192 21.50 21.85 26.80
CA GLY A 192 22.51 21.88 25.76
C GLY A 192 21.97 21.36 24.42
N LEU A 193 22.75 21.55 23.35
CA LEU A 193 22.32 21.28 21.97
C LEU A 193 21.93 19.82 21.75
N LEU A 194 22.69 18.87 22.30
CA LEU A 194 22.37 17.44 22.24
C LEU A 194 21.04 17.11 22.94
N HIS A 195 20.80 17.71 24.11
CA HIS A 195 19.57 17.48 24.87
C HIS A 195 18.35 18.10 24.16
N LEU A 196 18.49 19.29 23.56
CA LEU A 196 17.47 19.85 22.68
C LEU A 196 17.25 18.95 21.45
N GLY A 197 18.31 18.52 20.78
CA GLY A 197 18.25 17.71 19.56
C GLY A 197 17.49 16.41 19.77
N LEU A 198 17.78 15.66 20.85
CA LEU A 198 17.10 14.42 21.17
C LEU A 198 15.60 14.63 21.50
N ASN A 199 15.24 15.65 22.28
CA ASN A 199 13.82 15.97 22.56
C ASN A 199 13.09 16.44 21.31
N THR A 200 13.74 17.25 20.47
CA THR A 200 13.19 17.77 19.21
C THR A 200 12.96 16.63 18.21
N LEU A 201 13.93 15.72 18.08
CA LEU A 201 13.82 14.54 17.22
C LEU A 201 12.73 13.57 17.71
N ALA A 202 12.65 13.31 19.02
CA ALA A 202 11.61 12.46 19.60
C ALA A 202 10.21 13.07 19.42
N LEU A 203 10.04 14.39 19.65
CA LEU A 203 8.77 15.08 19.44
C LEU A 203 8.42 15.23 17.95
N ALA A 204 9.39 15.36 17.06
CA ALA A 204 9.15 15.42 15.61
C ALA A 204 8.74 14.06 15.02
N GLN A 205 9.22 12.94 15.57
CA GLN A 205 8.79 11.60 15.18
C GLN A 205 7.44 11.22 15.81
N LEU A 206 7.30 11.36 17.13
CA LEU A 206 6.11 10.93 17.88
C LEU A 206 4.93 11.92 17.77
N GLY A 207 5.24 13.22 17.76
CA GLY A 207 4.25 14.30 17.84
C GLY A 207 3.19 14.26 16.73
N PRO A 208 3.56 14.10 15.44
CA PRO A 208 2.58 14.03 14.36
C PRO A 208 1.61 12.86 14.49
N GLU A 209 2.10 11.68 14.85
CA GLU A 209 1.27 10.48 15.07
C GLU A 209 0.37 10.65 16.30
N ALA A 210 0.92 11.15 17.42
CA ALA A 210 0.18 11.43 18.64
C ALA A 210 -0.90 12.51 18.42
N GLU A 211 -0.60 13.60 17.71
CA GLU A 211 -1.55 14.67 17.41
C GLU A 211 -2.64 14.19 16.44
N ALA A 212 -2.30 13.34 15.47
CA ALA A 212 -3.28 12.71 14.59
C ALA A 212 -4.21 11.74 15.33
N VAL A 213 -3.71 10.98 16.32
CA VAL A 213 -4.48 9.96 17.09
C VAL A 213 -5.28 10.55 18.27
N LEU A 214 -4.82 11.65 18.88
CA LEU A 214 -5.47 12.27 20.03
C LEU A 214 -6.33 13.49 19.62
N GLY A 215 -5.95 14.16 18.53
CA GLY A 215 -6.44 15.47 18.14
C GLY A 215 -5.70 16.62 18.87
N PRO A 216 -5.60 17.81 18.28
CA PRO A 216 -4.71 18.88 18.74
C PRO A 216 -4.96 19.37 20.17
N GLN A 217 -6.23 19.46 20.58
CA GLN A 217 -6.60 19.91 21.93
C GLN A 217 -6.17 18.89 23.00
N SER A 218 -6.42 17.61 22.75
CA SER A 218 -6.08 16.51 23.67
C SER A 218 -4.58 16.29 23.72
N PHE A 219 -3.90 16.33 22.57
CA PHE A 219 -2.44 16.29 22.44
C PHE A 219 -1.77 17.39 23.26
N LEU A 220 -2.19 18.65 23.12
CA LEU A 220 -1.64 19.76 23.90
C LEU A 220 -1.89 19.58 25.40
N THR A 221 -3.10 19.13 25.77
CA THR A 221 -3.49 18.92 27.17
C THR A 221 -2.65 17.83 27.82
N ILE A 222 -2.47 16.68 27.15
CA ILE A 222 -1.62 15.58 27.63
C ILE A 222 -0.17 16.05 27.73
N TYR A 223 0.38 16.71 26.70
CA TYR A 223 1.76 17.20 26.72
C TYR A 223 2.01 18.10 27.94
N LEU A 224 1.17 19.10 28.16
CA LEU A 224 1.34 20.05 29.28
C LEU A 224 1.13 19.38 30.65
N LEU A 225 0.08 18.57 30.80
CA LEU A 225 -0.22 17.92 32.09
C LEU A 225 0.77 16.80 32.44
N SER A 226 1.26 16.03 31.47
CA SER A 226 2.33 15.06 31.70
C SER A 226 3.69 15.72 31.97
N GLY A 227 3.99 16.85 31.32
CA GLY A 227 5.16 17.66 31.67
C GLY A 227 5.10 18.15 33.12
N LEU A 228 3.97 18.72 33.53
CA LEU A 228 3.70 19.14 34.91
C LEU A 228 3.77 17.96 35.90
N SER A 229 3.14 16.83 35.58
CA SER A 229 3.16 15.62 36.40
C SER A 229 4.57 15.07 36.58
N GLY A 230 5.38 15.07 35.53
CA GLY A 230 6.81 14.75 35.60
C GLY A 230 7.58 15.69 36.53
N SER A 231 7.42 17.00 36.38
CA SER A 231 8.05 17.98 37.29
C SER A 231 7.62 17.80 38.75
N VAL A 232 6.37 17.41 39.02
CA VAL A 232 5.87 17.12 40.38
C VAL A 232 6.42 15.80 40.92
N ALA A 233 6.46 14.73 40.13
CA ALA A 233 7.07 13.47 40.53
C ALA A 233 8.56 13.66 40.87
N SER A 234 9.29 14.38 40.01
CA SER A 234 10.67 14.83 40.22
C SER A 234 10.84 15.69 41.48
N PHE A 235 9.89 16.56 41.80
CA PHE A 235 9.92 17.36 43.03
C PHE A 235 9.82 16.46 44.28
N ILE A 236 8.97 15.43 44.25
CA ILE A 236 8.76 14.53 45.39
C ILE A 236 9.95 13.60 45.61
N THR A 237 10.49 13.00 44.54
CA THR A 237 11.48 11.91 44.65
C THR A 237 12.93 12.32 44.42
N SER A 238 13.17 13.43 43.71
CA SER A 238 14.49 13.84 43.25
C SER A 238 14.87 15.22 43.81
N PRO A 239 14.99 15.37 45.16
CA PRO A 239 15.03 16.67 45.82
C PRO A 239 16.31 17.49 45.56
N ARG A 240 17.39 16.86 45.11
CA ARG A 240 18.67 17.50 44.77
C ARG A 240 18.85 17.73 43.26
N LEU A 241 17.93 17.22 42.44
CA LEU A 241 18.06 17.25 40.99
C LEU A 241 17.37 18.49 40.40
N VAL A 242 18.16 19.32 39.73
CA VAL A 242 17.66 20.40 38.86
C VAL A 242 17.30 19.79 37.51
N THR A 243 16.06 19.98 37.05
CA THR A 243 15.59 19.29 35.83
C THR A 243 14.96 20.24 34.82
N VAL A 244 15.14 19.87 33.55
CA VAL A 244 14.70 20.58 32.35
C VAL A 244 14.41 19.56 31.26
N GLY A 245 13.61 19.95 30.26
CA GLY A 245 13.43 19.21 29.00
C GLY A 245 12.02 18.67 28.81
N ALA A 246 11.64 18.53 27.54
CA ALA A 246 10.32 18.06 27.14
C ALA A 246 10.04 16.58 27.46
N SER A 247 11.06 15.81 27.87
CA SER A 247 11.01 14.36 28.00
C SER A 247 9.84 13.82 28.85
N GLY A 248 9.51 14.44 29.99
CA GLY A 248 8.32 14.05 30.78
C GLY A 248 6.99 14.18 30.01
N ALA A 249 6.86 15.23 29.19
CA ALA A 249 5.70 15.42 28.31
C ALA A 249 5.67 14.39 27.16
N ILE A 250 6.84 14.09 26.57
CA ILE A 250 6.99 13.08 25.51
C ILE A 250 6.64 11.67 26.02
N PHE A 251 7.06 11.32 27.24
CA PHE A 251 6.65 10.08 27.91
C PHE A 251 5.14 10.03 28.16
N GLY A 252 4.52 11.18 28.45
CA GLY A 252 3.05 11.31 28.47
C GLY A 252 2.38 10.96 27.15
N LEU A 253 2.92 11.42 26.03
CA LEU A 253 2.41 11.07 24.71
C LEU A 253 2.55 9.57 24.43
N LEU A 254 3.70 8.95 24.77
CA LEU A 254 3.89 7.50 24.67
C LEU A 254 2.86 6.73 25.51
N GLY A 255 2.60 7.17 26.75
CA GLY A 255 1.59 6.58 27.63
C GLY A 255 0.16 6.70 27.06
N ALA A 256 -0.18 7.86 26.50
CA ALA A 256 -1.49 8.09 25.89
C ALA A 256 -1.72 7.22 24.64
N ILE A 257 -0.71 7.07 23.77
CA ILE A 257 -0.77 6.15 22.62
C ILE A 257 -0.86 4.70 23.10
N ALA A 258 -0.05 4.28 24.07
CA ALA A 258 -0.12 2.91 24.60
C ALA A 258 -1.52 2.59 25.15
N ALA A 259 -2.12 3.49 25.91
CA ALA A 259 -3.49 3.33 26.41
C ALA A 259 -4.53 3.28 25.29
N TYR A 260 -4.37 4.09 24.24
CA TYR A 260 -5.22 4.05 23.04
C TYR A 260 -5.10 2.72 22.29
N LEU A 261 -3.88 2.20 22.09
CA LEU A 261 -3.64 0.92 21.42
C LEU A 261 -4.21 -0.26 22.22
N VAL A 262 -4.04 -0.27 23.55
CA VAL A 262 -4.64 -1.30 24.42
C VAL A 262 -6.17 -1.28 24.32
N LYS A 263 -6.79 -0.09 24.37
CA LYS A 263 -8.25 0.10 24.27
C LYS A 263 -8.82 -0.39 22.93
N ASN A 264 -8.10 -0.18 21.83
CA ASN A 264 -8.55 -0.48 20.46
C ASN A 264 -7.91 -1.73 19.83
N ARG A 265 -7.19 -2.54 20.61
CA ARG A 265 -6.35 -3.68 20.15
C ARG A 265 -7.03 -4.72 19.25
N GLN A 266 -8.36 -4.85 19.31
CA GLN A 266 -9.12 -5.78 18.47
C GLN A 266 -9.54 -5.19 17.11
N GLN A 267 -9.50 -3.86 16.97
CA GLN A 267 -9.87 -3.15 15.75
C GLN A 267 -8.64 -2.70 14.95
N LEU A 268 -7.50 -2.52 15.61
CA LEU A 268 -6.25 -2.02 15.03
C LEU A 268 -5.24 -3.14 14.78
N THR A 269 -4.93 -3.38 13.51
CA THR A 269 -3.86 -4.29 13.07
C THR A 269 -2.50 -3.83 13.61
N ASN A 270 -1.62 -4.78 13.98
CA ASN A 270 -0.26 -4.53 14.51
C ASN A 270 -0.15 -3.83 15.89
N SER A 271 -1.26 -3.57 16.60
CA SER A 271 -1.26 -2.95 17.95
C SER A 271 -0.24 -3.56 18.91
N ASN A 272 -0.12 -4.90 18.94
CA ASN A 272 0.80 -5.61 19.82
C ASN A 272 2.28 -5.27 19.51
N ARG A 273 2.65 -5.12 18.23
CA ARG A 273 4.02 -4.76 17.82
C ARG A 273 4.34 -3.31 18.21
N GLN A 274 3.41 -2.39 17.99
CA GLN A 274 3.59 -1.00 18.43
C GLN A 274 3.69 -0.88 19.97
N LEU A 275 2.89 -1.64 20.72
CA LEU A 275 2.99 -1.72 22.18
C LEU A 275 4.34 -2.26 22.65
N VAL A 276 4.89 -3.30 21.99
CA VAL A 276 6.23 -3.81 22.27
C VAL A 276 7.31 -2.76 21.96
N ASN A 277 7.19 -2.02 20.85
CA ASN A 277 8.12 -0.93 20.53
C ASN A 277 8.09 0.19 21.58
N ILE A 278 6.89 0.64 22.00
CA ILE A 278 6.74 1.65 23.06
C ILE A 278 7.35 1.15 24.38
N LEU A 279 7.08 -0.12 24.75
CA LEU A 279 7.64 -0.74 25.94
C LEU A 279 9.18 -0.80 25.88
N GLY A 280 9.76 -1.13 24.72
CA GLY A 280 11.20 -1.12 24.49
C GLY A 280 11.83 0.26 24.65
N ILE A 281 11.21 1.31 24.07
CA ILE A 281 11.65 2.70 24.21
C ILE A 281 11.62 3.13 25.68
N VAL A 282 10.53 2.86 26.40
CA VAL A 282 10.39 3.18 27.83
C VAL A 282 11.45 2.44 28.66
N ALA A 283 11.62 1.13 28.44
CA ALA A 283 12.59 0.31 29.17
C ALA A 283 14.03 0.78 28.95
N ALA A 284 14.44 1.04 27.71
CA ALA A 284 15.78 1.50 27.38
C ALA A 284 16.12 2.83 28.08
N ASN A 285 15.21 3.80 28.07
CA ASN A 285 15.43 5.09 28.72
C ASN A 285 15.50 4.98 30.25
N VAL A 286 14.63 4.19 30.88
CA VAL A 286 14.67 3.98 32.34
C VAL A 286 15.96 3.27 32.77
N LEU A 287 16.41 2.27 32.01
CA LEU A 287 17.68 1.57 32.27
C LEU A 287 18.89 2.50 32.13
N LEU A 288 18.92 3.37 31.11
CA LEU A 288 19.97 4.39 30.95
C LEU A 288 20.02 5.36 32.15
N GLY A 289 18.86 5.74 32.71
CA GLY A 289 18.79 6.57 33.92
C GLY A 289 19.20 5.85 35.21
N LEU A 290 19.06 4.52 35.28
CA LEU A 290 19.58 3.72 36.40
C LEU A 290 21.09 3.50 36.31
N GLY A 291 21.68 3.56 35.10
CA GLY A 291 23.11 3.39 34.84
C GLY A 291 24.02 4.57 35.23
N GLY A 292 23.53 5.55 35.99
CA GLY A 292 24.32 6.70 36.47
C GLY A 292 24.30 7.95 35.59
N GLY A 293 23.42 8.02 34.58
CA GLY A 293 23.18 9.25 33.83
C GLY A 293 22.40 10.29 34.65
N ASN A 294 22.58 11.59 34.34
CA ASN A 294 21.78 12.70 34.89
C ASN A 294 20.34 12.74 34.27
N ILE A 295 19.64 11.61 34.30
CA ILE A 295 18.33 11.40 33.68
C ILE A 295 17.27 11.33 34.77
N ASP A 296 16.22 12.16 34.65
CA ASP A 296 15.13 12.20 35.62
C ASP A 296 14.09 11.10 35.38
N ASN A 297 14.43 9.87 35.79
CA ASN A 297 13.55 8.70 35.71
C ASN A 297 12.19 8.95 36.39
N ALA A 298 12.16 9.71 37.49
CA ALA A 298 10.91 10.03 38.17
C ALA A 298 10.03 10.98 37.35
N GLY A 299 10.64 11.98 36.70
CA GLY A 299 9.97 12.84 35.73
C GLY A 299 9.40 12.08 34.54
N HIS A 300 10.13 11.09 34.03
CA HIS A 300 9.67 10.22 32.93
C HIS A 300 8.50 9.32 33.35
N ILE A 301 8.59 8.68 34.52
CA ILE A 301 7.54 7.81 35.06
C ILE A 301 6.27 8.61 35.41
N GLY A 302 6.42 9.79 36.03
CA GLY A 302 5.29 10.68 36.32
C GLY A 302 4.56 11.14 35.05
N GLY A 303 5.33 11.52 34.03
CA GLY A 303 4.79 11.88 32.72
C GLY A 303 4.03 10.73 32.05
N LEU A 304 4.64 9.54 32.00
CA LEU A 304 4.07 8.31 31.43
C LEU A 304 2.76 7.90 32.13
N ALA A 305 2.73 7.94 33.46
CA ALA A 305 1.54 7.62 34.26
C ALA A 305 0.38 8.59 33.98
N ALA A 306 0.65 9.90 33.93
CA ALA A 306 -0.35 10.88 33.52
C ALA A 306 -0.85 10.63 32.09
N GLY A 307 0.03 10.23 31.16
CA GLY A 307 -0.32 9.87 29.79
C GLY A 307 -1.29 8.68 29.72
N LEU A 308 -0.99 7.61 30.44
CA LEU A 308 -1.83 6.40 30.52
C LEU A 308 -3.22 6.69 31.10
N ILE A 309 -3.35 7.65 32.02
CA ILE A 309 -4.62 8.05 32.65
C ILE A 309 -5.43 8.99 31.74
N LEU A 310 -4.77 10.00 31.15
CA LEU A 310 -5.43 11.03 30.34
C LEU A 310 -5.77 10.57 28.91
N GLY A 311 -4.98 9.67 28.34
CA GLY A 311 -5.18 9.13 26.98
C GLY A 311 -6.58 8.55 26.75
N PRO A 312 -7.08 7.61 27.58
CA PRO A 312 -8.41 7.02 27.43
C PRO A 312 -9.59 8.00 27.57
N GLN A 313 -9.37 9.13 28.26
CA GLN A 313 -10.38 10.15 28.58
C GLN A 313 -10.46 11.25 27.49
N THR A 314 -9.34 11.55 26.86
CA THR A 314 -9.21 12.66 25.90
C THR A 314 -9.08 12.23 24.44
N SER A 315 -8.87 10.92 24.18
CA SER A 315 -8.93 10.36 22.83
C SER A 315 -10.33 10.54 22.22
N ARG A 316 -10.45 11.54 21.34
CA ARG A 316 -11.65 11.71 20.50
C ARG A 316 -11.90 10.43 19.69
N HIS A 317 -13.18 10.07 19.51
CA HIS A 317 -13.58 9.05 18.56
C HIS A 317 -13.33 9.53 17.11
N LEU A 318 -12.08 9.42 16.64
CA LEU A 318 -11.64 9.78 15.29
C LEU A 318 -12.29 8.96 14.17
N LEU A 319 -13.08 7.94 14.50
CA LEU A 319 -13.98 7.24 13.58
C LEU A 319 -15.20 8.08 13.15
N THR A 320 -15.33 9.35 13.56
CA THR A 320 -16.55 10.15 13.29
C THR A 320 -16.27 11.60 12.85
N SER A 321 -15.85 11.78 11.59
CA SER A 321 -16.19 12.99 10.84
C SER A 321 -17.69 12.92 10.46
N ARG A 322 -18.54 13.38 11.39
CA ARG A 322 -20.00 13.13 11.34
C ARG A 322 -20.71 13.84 10.17
N LEU A 323 -21.05 13.10 9.11
CA LEU A 323 -22.46 12.71 8.95
C LEU A 323 -22.76 11.81 10.15
N LYS A 324 -23.76 12.11 11.00
CA LYS A 324 -23.86 11.32 12.24
C LYS A 324 -24.11 9.87 11.86
N LEU A 325 -23.34 8.98 12.48
CA LEU A 325 -23.51 7.54 12.30
C LEU A 325 -24.93 7.11 12.73
N GLU A 326 -25.49 7.81 13.72
CA GLU A 326 -26.92 7.80 14.10
C GLU A 326 -27.83 8.09 12.89
N ASP A 327 -27.66 9.24 12.22
CA ASP A 327 -28.49 9.66 11.07
C ASP A 327 -28.42 8.68 9.87
N LEU A 328 -27.34 7.89 9.74
CA LEU A 328 -27.19 6.85 8.71
C LEU A 328 -27.71 5.46 9.12
N LEU A 329 -27.79 5.18 10.43
CA LEU A 329 -28.35 3.94 10.98
C LEU A 329 -29.86 4.02 11.18
N ASP A 330 -30.38 5.23 11.44
CA ASP A 330 -31.82 5.54 11.52
C ASP A 330 -32.45 5.85 10.14
N MET A 331 -31.68 5.76 9.05
CA MET A 331 -32.28 5.76 7.71
C MET A 331 -33.25 4.58 7.60
N PRO A 332 -34.53 4.80 7.24
CA PRO A 332 -35.41 3.68 6.90
C PRO A 332 -34.77 2.88 5.78
N GLN A 333 -34.91 1.54 5.79
CA GLN A 333 -34.38 0.66 4.74
C GLN A 333 -34.60 1.31 3.38
N ALA A 334 -33.51 1.69 2.73
CA ALA A 334 -33.56 2.71 1.70
C ALA A 334 -34.28 2.14 0.48
N VAL A 335 -35.58 2.46 0.36
CA VAL A 335 -36.47 1.87 -0.64
C VAL A 335 -35.98 2.30 -2.01
N VAL A 336 -35.34 1.36 -2.70
CA VAL A 336 -34.79 1.60 -4.03
C VAL A 336 -35.93 2.08 -4.94
N PRO A 337 -35.82 3.29 -5.53
CA PRO A 337 -36.97 3.91 -6.16
C PRO A 337 -37.52 3.05 -7.29
N ALA A 338 -38.85 3.01 -7.44
CA ALA A 338 -39.53 2.27 -8.50
C ALA A 338 -38.91 2.53 -9.90
N GLY A 339 -38.84 1.51 -10.74
CA GLY A 339 -38.20 1.59 -12.06
C GLY A 339 -36.66 1.50 -12.04
N SER A 340 -36.06 0.92 -10.99
CA SER A 340 -34.60 0.69 -10.91
C SER A 340 -34.05 -0.12 -12.09
N VAL A 341 -34.78 -1.15 -12.53
CA VAL A 341 -34.42 -1.98 -13.70
C VAL A 341 -34.35 -1.15 -14.99
N GLU A 342 -35.32 -0.27 -15.25
CA GLU A 342 -35.29 0.56 -16.45
C GLU A 342 -34.13 1.58 -16.40
N ARG A 343 -33.86 2.18 -15.23
CA ARG A 343 -32.69 3.06 -15.02
C ARG A 343 -31.36 2.31 -15.23
N ALA A 344 -31.28 1.04 -14.83
CA ALA A 344 -30.11 0.20 -15.07
C ALA A 344 -29.86 -0.03 -16.58
N TRP A 345 -30.91 -0.30 -17.36
CA TRP A 345 -30.80 -0.43 -18.81
C TRP A 345 -30.59 0.92 -19.53
N GLU A 346 -31.21 2.00 -19.06
CA GLU A 346 -30.95 3.36 -19.55
C GLU A 346 -29.48 3.73 -19.33
N PHE A 347 -28.93 3.50 -18.14
CA PHE A 347 -27.51 3.68 -17.85
C PHE A 347 -26.64 2.85 -18.80
N PHE A 348 -26.89 1.54 -18.91
CA PHE A 348 -26.11 0.65 -19.77
C PHE A 348 -26.14 1.07 -21.25
N ARG A 349 -27.28 1.57 -21.74
CA ARG A 349 -27.39 2.17 -23.10
C ARG A 349 -26.65 3.51 -23.20
N LYS A 350 -26.76 4.38 -22.20
CA LYS A 350 -26.11 5.70 -22.13
C LYS A 350 -24.57 5.62 -22.17
N ILE A 351 -23.98 4.59 -21.55
CA ILE A 351 -22.52 4.34 -21.61
C ILE A 351 -22.07 3.57 -22.88
N GLY A 352 -22.94 3.41 -23.87
CA GLY A 352 -22.61 2.78 -25.16
C GLY A 352 -22.75 1.25 -25.20
N SER A 353 -23.43 0.65 -24.21
CA SER A 353 -23.63 -0.81 -24.08
C SER A 353 -22.32 -1.63 -24.22
N PRO A 354 -21.31 -1.34 -23.38
CA PRO A 354 -19.99 -1.94 -23.48
C PRO A 354 -20.03 -3.46 -23.29
N LYS A 355 -19.40 -4.19 -24.21
CA LYS A 355 -19.34 -5.67 -24.23
C LYS A 355 -18.03 -6.22 -23.69
N PHE A 356 -16.96 -5.45 -23.77
CA PHE A 356 -15.59 -5.87 -23.49
C PHE A 356 -15.06 -5.05 -22.31
N HIS A 357 -14.97 -5.68 -21.14
CA HIS A 357 -14.60 -5.02 -19.88
C HIS A 357 -13.22 -5.48 -19.38
N VAL A 358 -12.33 -4.53 -19.11
CA VAL A 358 -11.10 -4.78 -18.34
C VAL A 358 -11.47 -4.98 -16.87
N ALA A 359 -11.12 -6.14 -16.30
CA ALA A 359 -11.40 -6.44 -14.91
C ALA A 359 -10.61 -5.55 -13.93
N PRO A 360 -11.14 -5.36 -12.71
CA PRO A 360 -10.40 -4.74 -11.62
C PRO A 360 -9.31 -5.68 -11.11
N MET A 361 -8.06 -5.24 -11.18
CA MET A 361 -6.86 -6.00 -10.77
C MET A 361 -5.94 -5.08 -9.96
N VAL A 362 -5.58 -5.51 -8.75
CA VAL A 362 -4.74 -4.70 -7.84
C VAL A 362 -3.34 -4.54 -8.44
N ASP A 363 -2.86 -3.31 -8.52
CA ASP A 363 -1.57 -2.93 -9.14
C ASP A 363 -1.38 -3.43 -10.60
N GLN A 364 -2.50 -3.70 -11.30
CA GLN A 364 -2.53 -4.32 -12.63
C GLN A 364 -3.64 -3.79 -13.56
N SER A 365 -4.51 -2.90 -13.08
CA SER A 365 -5.55 -2.26 -13.90
C SER A 365 -5.54 -0.74 -13.73
N GLU A 366 -4.35 -0.17 -13.58
CA GLU A 366 -4.09 1.26 -13.51
C GLU A 366 -4.32 1.98 -14.86
N LEU A 367 -4.27 3.32 -14.87
CA LEU A 367 -4.66 4.11 -16.04
C LEU A 367 -3.89 3.72 -17.31
N ALA A 368 -2.56 3.58 -17.25
CA ALA A 368 -1.76 3.24 -18.43
C ALA A 368 -2.21 1.92 -19.08
N PHE A 369 -2.38 0.87 -18.27
CA PHE A 369 -2.88 -0.43 -18.73
C PHE A 369 -4.31 -0.37 -19.29
N ARG A 370 -5.23 0.33 -18.62
CA ARG A 370 -6.61 0.49 -19.14
C ARG A 370 -6.64 1.20 -20.49
N LEU A 371 -5.80 2.21 -20.70
CA LEU A 371 -5.68 2.90 -21.98
C LEU A 371 -5.11 2.00 -23.08
N LEU A 372 -4.15 1.13 -22.76
CA LEU A 372 -3.63 0.11 -23.69
C LEU A 372 -4.74 -0.85 -24.13
N CYS A 373 -5.48 -1.44 -23.18
CA CYS A 373 -6.61 -2.30 -23.50
C CYS A 373 -7.69 -1.58 -24.35
N ARG A 374 -7.95 -0.29 -24.05
CA ARG A 374 -8.90 0.54 -24.83
C ARG A 374 -8.43 0.76 -26.27
N ARG A 375 -7.14 1.04 -26.50
CA ARG A 375 -6.55 1.15 -27.86
C ARG A 375 -6.75 -0.13 -28.69
N HIS A 376 -6.87 -1.28 -28.03
CA HIS A 376 -7.07 -2.57 -28.68
C HIS A 376 -8.45 -3.19 -28.43
N GLY A 377 -9.48 -2.35 -28.21
CA GLY A 377 -10.88 -2.77 -28.32
C GLY A 377 -11.65 -2.89 -27.01
N ALA A 378 -11.04 -2.72 -25.83
CA ALA A 378 -11.82 -2.69 -24.59
C ALA A 378 -12.79 -1.49 -24.57
N THR A 379 -14.07 -1.77 -24.34
CA THR A 379 -15.15 -0.79 -24.38
C THR A 379 -15.46 -0.18 -23.01
N ALA A 380 -15.10 -0.86 -21.92
CA ALA A 380 -15.21 -0.39 -20.55
C ALA A 380 -14.06 -0.93 -19.71
N ALA A 381 -13.79 -0.29 -18.57
CA ALA A 381 -12.72 -0.73 -17.68
C ALA A 381 -13.07 -0.43 -16.22
N TYR A 382 -12.45 -1.19 -15.33
CA TYR A 382 -12.56 -1.02 -13.88
C TYR A 382 -11.22 -0.54 -13.32
N THR A 383 -11.26 0.32 -12.30
CA THR A 383 -10.06 0.71 -11.54
C THR A 383 -9.42 -0.49 -10.84
N PRO A 384 -8.18 -0.39 -10.31
CA PRO A 384 -7.74 -1.30 -9.25
C PRO A 384 -8.76 -1.30 -8.11
N MET A 385 -8.84 -2.40 -7.36
CA MET A 385 -9.73 -2.51 -6.20
C MET A 385 -9.28 -1.56 -5.09
N LEU A 386 -10.00 -0.45 -4.91
CA LEU A 386 -9.73 0.60 -3.93
C LEU A 386 -10.20 0.17 -2.53
N HIS A 387 -9.38 0.34 -1.51
CA HIS A 387 -9.81 0.12 -0.13
C HIS A 387 -10.57 1.35 0.38
N SER A 388 -11.87 1.21 0.67
CA SER A 388 -12.75 2.32 1.11
C SER A 388 -12.16 3.13 2.26
N ARG A 389 -11.80 2.47 3.37
CA ARG A 389 -11.16 3.14 4.54
C ARG A 389 -9.89 3.92 4.17
N LEU A 390 -8.92 3.30 3.48
CA LEU A 390 -7.70 3.99 3.05
C LEU A 390 -7.98 5.15 2.09
N SER A 391 -9.04 5.05 1.27
CA SER A 391 -9.48 6.12 0.36
C SER A 391 -10.03 7.35 1.10
N VAL A 392 -10.55 7.17 2.32
CA VAL A 392 -11.05 8.25 3.19
C VAL A 392 -9.92 8.79 4.08
N ASP A 393 -9.12 7.90 4.67
CA ASP A 393 -8.11 8.24 5.67
C ASP A 393 -6.82 8.80 5.04
N SER A 394 -6.51 8.45 3.79
CA SER A 394 -5.26 8.83 3.10
C SER A 394 -5.53 9.39 1.70
N PRO A 395 -5.47 10.73 1.52
CA PRO A 395 -5.53 11.35 0.19
C PRO A 395 -4.46 10.83 -0.76
N LYS A 396 -3.24 10.59 -0.26
CA LYS A 396 -2.13 10.00 -1.03
C LYS A 396 -2.49 8.61 -1.60
N TYR A 397 -3.12 7.75 -0.80
CA TYR A 397 -3.58 6.45 -1.27
C TYR A 397 -4.60 6.59 -2.41
N LEU A 398 -5.56 7.50 -2.26
CA LEU A 398 -6.57 7.72 -3.29
C LEU A 398 -5.96 8.32 -4.57
N GLU A 399 -5.01 9.25 -4.46
CA GLU A 399 -4.31 9.84 -5.60
C GLU A 399 -3.44 8.81 -6.35
N GLU A 400 -2.76 7.90 -5.64
CA GLU A 400 -1.92 6.87 -6.24
C GLU A 400 -2.74 5.76 -6.93
N HIS A 401 -3.86 5.32 -6.33
CA HIS A 401 -4.63 4.18 -6.82
C HIS A 401 -5.84 4.54 -7.69
N PHE A 402 -6.41 5.74 -7.57
CA PHE A 402 -7.50 6.25 -8.42
C PHE A 402 -6.99 7.24 -9.46
N THR A 403 -6.13 6.75 -10.36
CA THR A 403 -5.70 7.47 -11.56
C THR A 403 -6.77 7.36 -12.65
N THR A 404 -7.12 8.45 -13.34
CA THR A 404 -8.02 8.45 -14.53
C THR A 404 -7.87 9.70 -15.39
N CYS A 405 -8.41 9.69 -16.62
CA CYS A 405 -8.48 10.85 -17.52
C CYS A 405 -9.73 10.78 -18.41
N LYS A 406 -10.02 11.84 -19.20
CA LYS A 406 -11.28 11.95 -19.98
C LYS A 406 -11.52 10.81 -20.99
N ILE A 407 -10.45 10.26 -21.58
CA ILE A 407 -10.54 9.18 -22.58
C ILE A 407 -10.67 7.77 -21.95
N ASP A 408 -10.56 7.66 -20.62
CA ASP A 408 -10.65 6.40 -19.89
C ASP A 408 -12.11 6.08 -19.47
N ARG A 409 -13.10 6.63 -20.16
CA ARG A 409 -14.54 6.39 -19.88
C ARG A 409 -15.17 5.50 -20.96
N PRO A 410 -16.15 4.65 -20.63
CA PRO A 410 -16.78 4.48 -19.32
C PRO A 410 -15.89 3.73 -18.30
N LEU A 411 -15.81 4.28 -17.08
CA LEU A 411 -14.98 3.78 -15.97
C LEU A 411 -15.83 3.38 -14.76
N PHE A 412 -15.52 2.23 -14.18
CA PHE A 412 -16.14 1.72 -12.96
C PHE A 412 -15.12 1.78 -11.80
N ALA A 413 -15.41 2.59 -10.77
CA ALA A 413 -14.54 2.71 -9.60
C ALA A 413 -14.87 1.61 -8.60
N GLN A 414 -14.06 0.54 -8.55
CA GLN A 414 -14.32 -0.60 -7.66
C GLN A 414 -13.74 -0.38 -6.25
N PHE A 415 -14.57 -0.56 -5.23
CA PHE A 415 -14.16 -0.58 -3.83
C PHE A 415 -14.23 -1.96 -3.19
N CYS A 416 -13.34 -2.22 -2.23
CA CYS A 416 -13.61 -3.14 -1.14
C CYS A 416 -13.97 -2.39 0.15
N ALA A 417 -14.96 -2.90 0.88
CA ALA A 417 -15.49 -2.31 2.10
C ALA A 417 -16.21 -3.35 2.95
N ASN A 418 -16.53 -2.98 4.18
CA ASN A 418 -17.40 -3.72 5.10
C ASN A 418 -18.15 -2.81 6.09
N ASP A 419 -18.18 -1.51 5.79
CA ASP A 419 -18.82 -0.47 6.58
C ASP A 419 -19.53 0.50 5.61
N PRO A 420 -20.87 0.56 5.58
CA PRO A 420 -21.61 1.39 4.63
C PRO A 420 -21.29 2.89 4.71
N PRO A 421 -21.17 3.53 5.90
CA PRO A 421 -20.77 4.93 6.00
C PRO A 421 -19.40 5.22 5.39
N THR A 422 -18.38 4.40 5.69
CA THR A 422 -17.03 4.53 5.11
C THR A 422 -17.04 4.32 3.60
N LEU A 423 -17.81 3.32 3.11
CA LEU A 423 -17.95 3.07 1.67
C LEU A 423 -18.61 4.25 0.96
N LEU A 424 -19.71 4.79 1.49
CA LEU A 424 -20.38 5.97 0.93
C LEU A 424 -19.43 7.16 0.88
N ARG A 425 -18.68 7.42 1.96
CA ARG A 425 -17.73 8.52 1.98
C ARG A 425 -16.61 8.35 0.95
N ALA A 426 -16.08 7.13 0.78
CA ALA A 426 -15.08 6.82 -0.24
C ALA A 426 -15.62 7.01 -1.66
N ALA A 427 -16.83 6.52 -1.94
CA ALA A 427 -17.50 6.63 -3.23
C ALA A 427 -17.77 8.08 -3.63
N GLN A 428 -18.18 8.93 -2.69
CA GLN A 428 -18.38 10.37 -2.92
C GLN A 428 -17.11 11.11 -3.38
N LEU A 429 -15.91 10.64 -3.01
CA LEU A 429 -14.63 11.23 -3.46
C LEU A 429 -14.28 10.92 -4.92
N VAL A 430 -14.95 9.94 -5.54
CA VAL A 430 -14.66 9.48 -6.90
C VAL A 430 -15.83 9.60 -7.88
N GLN A 431 -17.08 9.71 -7.41
CA GLN A 431 -18.27 9.68 -8.28
C GLN A 431 -18.25 10.68 -9.45
N GLY A 432 -17.75 11.91 -9.23
CA GLY A 432 -17.62 12.92 -10.30
C GLY A 432 -16.54 12.62 -11.35
N ARG A 433 -15.80 11.51 -11.21
CA ARG A 433 -14.66 11.11 -12.06
C ARG A 433 -14.81 9.70 -12.66
N CYS A 434 -15.80 8.91 -12.23
CA CYS A 434 -16.19 7.62 -12.84
C CYS A 434 -17.62 7.69 -13.43
N ASP A 435 -18.07 6.61 -14.08
CA ASP A 435 -19.43 6.45 -14.62
C ASP A 435 -20.33 5.61 -13.70
N ALA A 436 -19.73 4.77 -12.86
CA ALA A 436 -20.38 4.01 -11.81
C ALA A 436 -19.39 3.69 -10.67
N VAL A 437 -19.93 3.32 -9.51
CA VAL A 437 -19.18 2.79 -8.36
C VAL A 437 -19.48 1.31 -8.22
N ASP A 438 -18.44 0.48 -8.18
CA ASP A 438 -18.57 -0.97 -8.07
C ASP A 438 -18.18 -1.49 -6.69
N ILE A 439 -18.89 -2.51 -6.19
CA ILE A 439 -18.55 -3.19 -4.94
C ILE A 439 -17.92 -4.56 -5.25
N ASN A 440 -16.69 -4.75 -4.79
CA ASN A 440 -16.02 -6.05 -4.82
C ASN A 440 -16.62 -7.00 -3.76
N LEU A 441 -17.35 -8.00 -4.23
CA LEU A 441 -17.95 -9.07 -3.43
C LEU A 441 -17.40 -10.45 -3.86
N GLY A 442 -16.22 -10.47 -4.50
CA GLY A 442 -15.69 -11.65 -5.19
C GLY A 442 -14.20 -11.95 -4.96
N CYS A 443 -13.44 -11.08 -4.29
CA CYS A 443 -12.03 -11.33 -3.99
C CYS A 443 -11.85 -12.44 -2.93
N PRO A 444 -11.16 -13.57 -3.24
CA PRO A 444 -10.97 -14.70 -2.32
C PRO A 444 -9.61 -14.65 -1.59
N GLN A 445 -8.88 -13.55 -1.69
CA GLN A 445 -7.49 -13.45 -1.23
C GLN A 445 -7.37 -13.38 0.29
N ARG A 446 -6.20 -13.79 0.82
CA ARG A 446 -5.92 -13.80 2.28
C ARG A 446 -6.08 -12.40 2.91
N ILE A 447 -5.78 -11.34 2.17
CA ILE A 447 -5.96 -9.96 2.63
C ILE A 447 -7.45 -9.60 2.78
N ALA A 448 -8.31 -10.03 1.85
CA ALA A 448 -9.76 -9.85 1.93
C ALA A 448 -10.38 -10.61 3.11
N ARG A 449 -9.84 -11.80 3.44
CA ARG A 449 -10.21 -12.52 4.67
C ARG A 449 -9.87 -11.73 5.93
N LYS A 450 -8.64 -11.20 6.02
CA LYS A 450 -8.19 -10.40 7.18
C LYS A 450 -9.01 -9.11 7.32
N GLY A 451 -9.27 -8.42 6.23
CA GLY A 451 -10.06 -7.18 6.20
C GLY A 451 -11.57 -7.38 6.24
N ARG A 452 -12.08 -8.63 6.23
CA ARG A 452 -13.51 -8.99 6.14
C ARG A 452 -14.25 -8.27 5.01
N TYR A 453 -13.75 -8.38 3.78
CA TYR A 453 -14.38 -7.84 2.57
C TYR A 453 -14.31 -8.84 1.39
N GLY A 454 -14.84 -8.48 0.22
CA GLY A 454 -14.80 -9.35 -0.96
C GLY A 454 -15.67 -10.60 -0.77
N ALA A 455 -15.18 -11.77 -1.20
CA ALA A 455 -15.91 -13.03 -1.07
C ALA A 455 -16.14 -13.50 0.38
N PHE A 456 -15.57 -12.80 1.38
CA PHE A 456 -15.81 -13.07 2.80
C PHE A 456 -17.04 -12.34 3.36
N LEU A 457 -17.67 -11.45 2.57
CA LEU A 457 -19.00 -10.92 2.88
C LEU A 457 -20.13 -11.86 2.48
N MET A 458 -19.86 -12.89 1.67
CA MET A 458 -20.85 -13.90 1.28
C MET A 458 -21.43 -14.67 2.48
N ASP A 459 -20.77 -14.59 3.65
CA ASP A 459 -21.23 -15.16 4.90
C ASP A 459 -22.17 -14.19 5.69
N ASP A 460 -22.35 -12.94 5.24
CA ASP A 460 -23.21 -11.87 5.83
C ASP A 460 -23.95 -11.09 4.72
N LEU A 461 -24.99 -11.71 4.16
CA LEU A 461 -25.82 -11.09 3.12
C LEU A 461 -26.53 -9.78 3.56
N PRO A 462 -27.04 -9.64 4.81
CA PRO A 462 -27.63 -8.38 5.28
C PRO A 462 -26.64 -7.21 5.34
N LEU A 463 -25.35 -7.45 5.56
CA LEU A 463 -24.33 -6.41 5.39
C LEU A 463 -24.15 -6.03 3.91
N ILE A 464 -24.14 -7.00 2.98
CA ILE A 464 -24.06 -6.70 1.54
C ILE A 464 -25.26 -5.86 1.08
N GLU A 465 -26.48 -6.26 1.45
CA GLU A 465 -27.71 -5.53 1.11
C GLU A 465 -27.63 -4.05 1.53
N ARG A 466 -27.12 -3.79 2.75
CA ARG A 466 -26.89 -2.43 3.27
C ARG A 466 -25.78 -1.69 2.55
N LEU A 467 -24.68 -2.35 2.18
CA LEU A 467 -23.61 -1.73 1.38
C LEU A 467 -24.11 -1.26 0.01
N VAL A 468 -24.94 -2.06 -0.67
CA VAL A 468 -25.49 -1.73 -1.99
C VAL A 468 -26.56 -0.64 -1.89
N SER A 469 -27.55 -0.81 -1.00
CA SER A 469 -28.71 0.10 -0.89
C SER A 469 -28.32 1.51 -0.41
N VAL A 470 -27.37 1.63 0.52
CA VAL A 470 -26.84 2.94 0.96
C VAL A 470 -26.20 3.68 -0.21
N LEU A 471 -25.38 3.01 -1.03
CA LEU A 471 -24.81 3.65 -2.22
C LEU A 471 -25.87 3.97 -3.28
N ALA A 472 -26.78 3.04 -3.57
CA ALA A 472 -27.75 3.16 -4.67
C ALA A 472 -28.79 4.26 -4.43
N THR A 473 -28.96 4.72 -3.19
CA THR A 473 -29.84 5.83 -2.81
C THR A 473 -29.12 7.13 -2.49
N SER A 474 -27.78 7.12 -2.34
CA SER A 474 -26.99 8.28 -1.90
C SER A 474 -25.95 8.79 -2.91
N LEU A 475 -25.72 8.08 -4.02
CA LEU A 475 -24.80 8.49 -5.09
C LEU A 475 -25.54 9.06 -6.30
N GLU A 476 -24.86 9.95 -7.03
CA GLU A 476 -25.34 10.50 -8.31
C GLU A 476 -25.04 9.55 -9.49
N VAL A 477 -24.11 8.61 -9.30
CA VAL A 477 -23.73 7.58 -10.29
C VAL A 477 -24.27 6.20 -9.89
N PRO A 478 -24.62 5.33 -10.86
CA PRO A 478 -25.12 3.99 -10.56
C PRO A 478 -24.13 3.11 -9.79
N VAL A 479 -24.69 2.13 -9.08
CA VAL A 479 -23.94 1.15 -8.29
C VAL A 479 -23.91 -0.18 -9.03
N THR A 480 -22.74 -0.82 -9.11
CA THR A 480 -22.57 -2.15 -9.69
C THR A 480 -21.92 -3.10 -8.68
N CYS A 481 -22.01 -4.40 -8.94
CA CYS A 481 -21.43 -5.42 -8.06
C CYS A 481 -20.67 -6.47 -8.85
N LYS A 482 -19.48 -6.86 -8.37
CA LYS A 482 -18.75 -8.03 -8.86
C LYS A 482 -18.76 -9.16 -7.84
N ILE A 483 -19.42 -10.27 -8.17
CA ILE A 483 -19.62 -11.42 -7.27
C ILE A 483 -18.81 -12.67 -7.68
N ARG A 484 -18.75 -13.63 -6.76
CA ARG A 484 -18.53 -15.06 -7.00
C ARG A 484 -19.80 -15.85 -6.68
N ILE A 485 -19.94 -17.04 -7.25
CA ILE A 485 -21.08 -17.94 -7.00
C ILE A 485 -20.93 -18.72 -5.68
N PHE A 486 -22.05 -19.16 -5.10
CA PHE A 486 -22.08 -20.20 -4.07
C PHE A 486 -21.96 -21.59 -4.71
N PRO A 487 -21.59 -22.65 -3.96
CA PRO A 487 -21.65 -24.02 -4.47
C PRO A 487 -23.10 -24.45 -4.76
N GLU A 488 -24.06 -23.96 -3.99
CA GLU A 488 -25.48 -24.17 -4.22
C GLU A 488 -26.03 -23.12 -5.20
N LEU A 489 -26.50 -23.54 -6.39
CA LEU A 489 -27.05 -22.65 -7.40
C LEU A 489 -28.17 -21.75 -6.85
N GLN A 490 -29.12 -22.32 -6.12
CA GLN A 490 -30.28 -21.59 -5.58
C GLN A 490 -29.85 -20.39 -4.69
N ARG A 491 -28.82 -20.56 -3.86
CA ARG A 491 -28.28 -19.47 -3.03
C ARG A 491 -27.61 -18.38 -3.88
N THR A 492 -27.01 -18.76 -5.01
CA THR A 492 -26.49 -17.79 -5.99
C THR A 492 -27.61 -16.98 -6.65
N LEU A 493 -28.75 -17.60 -6.96
CA LEU A 493 -29.91 -16.90 -7.53
C LEU A 493 -30.58 -15.97 -6.51
N GLU A 494 -30.74 -16.40 -5.27
CA GLU A 494 -31.24 -15.56 -4.16
C GLU A 494 -30.31 -14.37 -3.91
N TYR A 495 -29.00 -14.61 -3.90
CA TYR A 495 -27.99 -13.56 -3.76
C TYR A 495 -28.05 -12.54 -4.90
N ALA A 496 -28.15 -12.99 -6.16
CA ALA A 496 -28.28 -12.10 -7.32
C ALA A 496 -29.56 -11.25 -7.28
N ARG A 497 -30.71 -11.85 -6.89
CA ARG A 497 -31.98 -11.13 -6.73
C ARG A 497 -31.95 -10.11 -5.59
N MET A 498 -31.31 -10.44 -4.47
CA MET A 498 -31.08 -9.48 -3.38
C MET A 498 -30.27 -8.27 -3.88
N LEU A 499 -29.20 -8.50 -4.63
CA LEU A 499 -28.39 -7.40 -5.19
C LEU A 499 -29.20 -6.51 -6.14
N GLN A 500 -30.04 -7.09 -7.02
CA GLN A 500 -30.98 -6.31 -7.85
C GLN A 500 -31.95 -5.49 -6.99
N ALA A 501 -32.57 -6.12 -5.99
CA ALA A 501 -33.54 -5.47 -5.10
C ALA A 501 -32.90 -4.32 -4.28
N ALA A 502 -31.63 -4.48 -3.89
CA ALA A 502 -30.83 -3.46 -3.20
C ALA A 502 -30.31 -2.33 -4.11
N GLY A 503 -30.57 -2.39 -5.43
CA GLY A 503 -30.29 -1.29 -6.36
C GLY A 503 -29.04 -1.47 -7.22
N CYS A 504 -28.45 -2.66 -7.28
CA CYS A 504 -27.40 -2.98 -8.24
C CYS A 504 -27.90 -2.76 -9.68
N SER A 505 -27.13 -2.04 -10.48
CA SER A 505 -27.47 -1.66 -11.86
C SER A 505 -26.75 -2.49 -12.93
N ILE A 506 -25.61 -3.12 -12.60
CA ILE A 506 -24.94 -4.12 -13.44
C ILE A 506 -24.30 -5.16 -12.53
N LEU A 507 -24.54 -6.44 -12.78
CA LEU A 507 -23.99 -7.55 -11.99
C LEU A 507 -22.94 -8.31 -12.79
N ALA A 508 -21.68 -8.23 -12.36
CA ALA A 508 -20.58 -9.03 -12.93
C ALA A 508 -20.41 -10.34 -12.14
N VAL A 509 -20.63 -11.47 -12.81
CA VAL A 509 -20.67 -12.81 -12.17
C VAL A 509 -19.42 -13.60 -12.53
N HIS A 510 -18.55 -13.85 -11.54
CA HIS A 510 -17.48 -14.84 -11.67
C HIS A 510 -18.05 -16.23 -11.38
N GLY A 511 -18.13 -17.09 -12.40
CA GLY A 511 -18.60 -18.48 -12.31
C GLY A 511 -17.69 -19.43 -11.52
N ARG A 512 -17.04 -18.99 -10.45
CA ARG A 512 -16.24 -19.83 -9.55
C ARG A 512 -16.59 -19.52 -8.11
N THR A 513 -16.62 -20.53 -7.25
CA THR A 513 -16.81 -20.36 -5.80
C THR A 513 -15.63 -19.63 -5.16
N ARG A 514 -15.77 -19.20 -3.90
CA ARG A 514 -14.68 -18.58 -3.12
C ARG A 514 -13.43 -19.46 -3.04
N GLN A 515 -13.59 -20.78 -3.02
CA GLN A 515 -12.54 -21.78 -2.89
C GLN A 515 -11.80 -22.02 -4.21
N GLN A 516 -12.52 -21.99 -5.35
CA GLN A 516 -12.00 -22.20 -6.70
C GLN A 516 -11.22 -20.99 -7.22
N LYS A 517 -9.97 -20.84 -6.78
CA LYS A 517 -9.17 -19.65 -7.07
C LYS A 517 -8.64 -19.62 -8.52
N ARG A 518 -7.91 -20.65 -8.94
CA ARG A 518 -7.12 -20.64 -10.19
C ARG A 518 -7.91 -21.18 -11.38
N ALA A 519 -7.63 -20.63 -12.56
CA ALA A 519 -8.25 -21.07 -13.82
C ALA A 519 -7.80 -22.47 -14.28
N SER A 520 -6.55 -22.83 -13.94
CA SER A 520 -5.95 -24.15 -14.20
C SER A 520 -6.54 -25.27 -13.36
N GLU A 521 -7.13 -24.96 -12.20
CA GLU A 521 -7.76 -25.95 -11.31
C GLU A 521 -9.24 -26.16 -11.61
N THR A 522 -9.95 -25.10 -12.02
CA THR A 522 -11.40 -25.17 -12.23
C THR A 522 -11.87 -24.15 -13.27
N ARG A 523 -12.49 -24.67 -14.33
CA ARG A 523 -13.20 -23.84 -15.32
C ARG A 523 -14.37 -23.10 -14.67
N ALA A 524 -14.63 -21.87 -15.10
CA ALA A 524 -15.78 -21.13 -14.66
C ALA A 524 -17.07 -21.81 -15.14
N ASP A 525 -17.99 -22.02 -14.21
CA ASP A 525 -19.33 -22.51 -14.42
C ASP A 525 -20.16 -21.44 -15.15
N TRP A 526 -20.35 -21.66 -16.45
CA TRP A 526 -21.19 -20.81 -17.30
C TRP A 526 -22.69 -21.13 -17.15
N ASP A 527 -23.07 -22.30 -16.63
CA ASP A 527 -24.47 -22.65 -16.36
C ASP A 527 -25.00 -21.82 -15.19
N SER A 528 -24.21 -21.67 -14.12
CA SER A 528 -24.52 -20.74 -13.02
C SER A 528 -24.59 -19.28 -13.48
N ILE A 529 -23.72 -18.84 -14.41
CA ILE A 529 -23.78 -17.47 -14.96
C ILE A 529 -25.07 -17.29 -15.77
N LYS A 530 -25.43 -18.26 -16.61
CA LYS A 530 -26.66 -18.26 -17.40
C LYS A 530 -27.91 -18.23 -16.51
N ALA A 531 -27.98 -19.10 -15.52
CA ALA A 531 -29.09 -19.14 -14.56
C ALA A 531 -29.22 -17.83 -13.77
N VAL A 532 -28.10 -17.16 -13.41
CA VAL A 532 -28.15 -15.81 -12.84
C VAL A 532 -28.68 -14.80 -13.84
N ARG A 533 -28.21 -14.82 -15.10
CA ARG A 533 -28.69 -13.93 -16.17
C ARG A 533 -30.18 -14.07 -16.42
N GLU A 534 -30.74 -15.27 -16.33
CA GLU A 534 -32.17 -15.57 -16.48
C GLU A 534 -32.99 -15.20 -15.22
N ALA A 535 -32.35 -15.17 -14.04
CA ALA A 535 -33.01 -14.91 -12.76
C ALA A 535 -33.09 -13.42 -12.35
N VAL A 536 -32.42 -12.52 -13.07
CA VAL A 536 -32.40 -11.06 -12.83
C VAL A 536 -32.68 -10.27 -14.11
N ASP A 537 -33.33 -9.12 -13.96
CA ASP A 537 -33.76 -8.26 -15.06
C ASP A 537 -32.70 -7.22 -15.45
N ILE A 538 -31.73 -6.94 -14.57
CA ILE A 538 -30.62 -6.00 -14.83
C ILE A 538 -29.54 -6.59 -15.78
N PRO A 539 -28.72 -5.75 -16.42
CA PRO A 539 -27.54 -6.17 -17.17
C PRO A 539 -26.59 -7.08 -16.36
N VAL A 540 -26.23 -8.24 -16.94
CA VAL A 540 -25.27 -9.20 -16.36
C VAL A 540 -24.04 -9.33 -17.25
N LEU A 541 -22.85 -9.28 -16.64
CA LEU A 541 -21.56 -9.49 -17.28
C LEU A 541 -20.97 -10.84 -16.84
N ALA A 542 -20.53 -11.66 -17.80
CA ALA A 542 -19.86 -12.93 -17.50
C ALA A 542 -18.38 -12.72 -17.18
N ASN A 543 -17.84 -13.46 -16.20
CA ASN A 543 -16.42 -13.41 -15.84
C ASN A 543 -15.84 -14.80 -15.54
N GLY A 544 -14.65 -15.06 -16.11
CA GLY A 544 -13.90 -16.30 -15.92
C GLY A 544 -13.85 -17.17 -17.19
N ASN A 545 -12.65 -17.69 -17.49
CA ASN A 545 -12.35 -18.48 -18.70
C ASN A 545 -12.70 -17.78 -20.02
N VAL A 546 -12.34 -16.50 -20.12
CA VAL A 546 -12.32 -15.71 -21.36
C VAL A 546 -10.86 -15.34 -21.64
N GLN A 547 -10.17 -16.19 -22.41
CA GLN A 547 -8.73 -16.10 -22.70
C GLN A 547 -8.42 -15.56 -24.09
N ASN A 548 -9.36 -15.67 -25.03
CA ASN A 548 -9.24 -15.15 -26.39
C ASN A 548 -10.59 -14.57 -26.88
N LEU A 549 -10.62 -13.92 -28.05
CA LEU A 549 -11.84 -13.30 -28.58
C LEU A 549 -12.93 -14.33 -28.96
N ALA A 550 -12.59 -15.55 -29.35
CA ALA A 550 -13.58 -16.60 -29.61
C ALA A 550 -14.29 -17.03 -28.32
N ASP A 551 -13.57 -17.14 -27.19
CA ASP A 551 -14.17 -17.39 -25.87
C ASP A 551 -15.18 -16.29 -25.50
N VAL A 552 -14.92 -15.03 -25.86
CA VAL A 552 -15.85 -13.92 -25.62
C VAL A 552 -17.19 -14.19 -26.30
N HIS A 553 -17.15 -14.54 -27.59
CA HIS A 553 -18.36 -14.82 -28.36
C HIS A 553 -19.10 -16.06 -27.82
N ALA A 554 -18.38 -17.17 -27.62
CA ALA A 554 -18.96 -18.40 -27.09
C ALA A 554 -19.57 -18.21 -25.69
N CYS A 555 -18.92 -17.43 -24.81
CA CYS A 555 -19.43 -17.14 -23.48
C CYS A 555 -20.70 -16.29 -23.54
N MET A 556 -20.73 -15.23 -24.34
CA MET A 556 -21.91 -14.36 -24.49
C MET A 556 -23.09 -15.10 -25.13
N GLU A 557 -22.85 -15.90 -26.17
CA GLU A 557 -23.86 -16.70 -26.85
C GLU A 557 -24.46 -17.76 -25.91
N TYR A 558 -23.63 -18.47 -25.16
CA TYR A 558 -24.07 -19.53 -24.25
C TYR A 558 -24.85 -18.98 -23.03
N THR A 559 -24.35 -17.90 -22.41
CA THR A 559 -24.88 -17.38 -21.15
C THR A 559 -25.97 -16.32 -21.30
N GLY A 560 -26.10 -15.69 -22.48
CA GLY A 560 -26.97 -14.53 -22.66
C GLY A 560 -26.51 -13.27 -21.93
N ALA A 561 -25.28 -13.25 -21.39
CA ALA A 561 -24.68 -12.07 -20.77
C ALA A 561 -24.48 -10.94 -21.79
N VAL A 562 -24.69 -9.69 -21.37
CA VAL A 562 -24.61 -8.53 -22.29
C VAL A 562 -23.18 -8.15 -22.66
N GLY A 563 -22.20 -8.71 -21.95
CA GLY A 563 -20.78 -8.50 -22.14
C GLY A 563 -19.98 -9.45 -21.25
N VAL A 564 -18.67 -9.41 -21.43
CA VAL A 564 -17.70 -10.17 -20.63
C VAL A 564 -16.71 -9.25 -19.95
N MET A 565 -16.17 -9.74 -18.84
CA MET A 565 -15.04 -9.15 -18.13
C MET A 565 -13.87 -10.13 -18.18
N SER A 566 -12.73 -9.69 -18.70
CA SER A 566 -11.47 -10.47 -18.69
C SER A 566 -10.43 -9.85 -17.76
N ALA A 567 -9.58 -10.69 -17.18
CA ALA A 567 -8.63 -10.35 -16.12
C ALA A 567 -7.21 -10.81 -16.49
N GLU A 568 -6.76 -11.93 -15.92
CA GLU A 568 -5.41 -12.50 -16.10
C GLU A 568 -4.97 -12.56 -17.57
N ALA A 569 -5.86 -12.98 -18.49
CA ALA A 569 -5.57 -13.07 -19.92
C ALA A 569 -5.27 -11.71 -20.59
N LEU A 570 -5.77 -10.58 -20.07
CA LEU A 570 -5.40 -9.26 -20.58
C LEU A 570 -3.98 -8.84 -20.18
N LEU A 571 -3.41 -9.40 -19.10
CA LEU A 571 -2.03 -9.11 -18.70
C LEU A 571 -1.04 -9.73 -19.70
N GLU A 572 -1.40 -10.88 -20.26
CA GLU A 572 -0.65 -11.59 -21.30
C GLU A 572 -0.98 -11.08 -22.71
N ASP A 573 -2.23 -10.70 -22.99
CA ASP A 573 -2.67 -10.09 -24.26
C ASP A 573 -3.64 -8.90 -24.04
N PRO A 574 -3.12 -7.67 -23.83
CA PRO A 574 -3.94 -6.46 -23.81
C PRO A 574 -4.77 -6.23 -25.07
N ALA A 575 -4.39 -6.88 -26.18
CA ALA A 575 -5.07 -6.83 -27.46
C ALA A 575 -6.07 -7.98 -27.69
N LEU A 576 -6.44 -8.74 -26.65
CA LEU A 576 -7.45 -9.81 -26.70
C LEU A 576 -8.76 -9.38 -27.35
N PHE A 577 -9.20 -8.13 -27.15
CA PHE A 577 -10.45 -7.59 -27.71
C PHE A 577 -10.31 -6.98 -29.12
N ARG A 578 -9.13 -7.06 -29.75
CA ARG A 578 -8.88 -6.45 -31.07
C ARG A 578 -9.68 -7.21 -32.13
N PRO A 579 -10.54 -6.56 -32.96
CA PRO A 579 -11.41 -7.27 -33.90
C PRO A 579 -10.69 -8.19 -34.90
N SER A 580 -9.42 -7.91 -35.21
CA SER A 580 -8.59 -8.78 -36.05
C SER A 580 -8.37 -10.18 -35.47
N ARG A 581 -8.46 -10.37 -34.15
CA ARG A 581 -8.29 -11.66 -33.46
C ARG A 581 -9.28 -12.76 -33.90
N LEU A 582 -10.36 -12.40 -34.62
CA LEU A 582 -11.28 -13.36 -35.25
C LEU A 582 -10.77 -13.93 -36.59
N ASN A 583 -9.84 -13.24 -37.24
CA ASN A 583 -9.27 -13.66 -38.51
C ASN A 583 -8.03 -14.55 -38.26
N PRO A 584 -7.78 -15.60 -39.06
CA PRO A 584 -6.55 -16.39 -38.97
C PRO A 584 -5.28 -15.52 -39.01
N ASP A 585 -5.27 -14.50 -39.88
CA ASP A 585 -4.15 -13.56 -40.05
C ASP A 585 -4.00 -12.54 -38.90
N GLY A 586 -4.96 -12.48 -37.97
CA GLY A 586 -4.94 -11.59 -36.80
C GLY A 586 -4.62 -12.30 -35.47
N ALA A 587 -4.16 -13.55 -35.55
CA ALA A 587 -3.57 -14.27 -34.42
C ALA A 587 -2.40 -13.47 -33.79
N LYS A 588 -2.11 -13.74 -32.51
CA LYS A 588 -1.04 -13.04 -31.78
C LYS A 588 0.32 -13.30 -32.42
N SER A 589 0.98 -12.25 -32.89
CA SER A 589 2.33 -12.35 -33.45
C SER A 589 3.33 -12.68 -32.33
N PRO A 590 4.38 -13.50 -32.58
CA PRO A 590 5.44 -13.79 -31.61
C PRO A 590 6.07 -12.53 -30.98
N THR A 591 6.13 -11.44 -31.74
CA THR A 591 6.72 -10.15 -31.33
C THR A 591 5.72 -9.19 -30.68
N GLU A 592 4.42 -9.49 -30.71
CA GLU A 592 3.38 -8.54 -30.31
C GLU A 592 3.47 -8.18 -28.82
N GLY A 593 3.93 -9.09 -27.95
CA GLY A 593 4.19 -8.79 -26.54
C GLY A 593 5.25 -7.69 -26.34
N CYS A 594 6.28 -7.65 -27.19
CA CYS A 594 7.28 -6.58 -27.18
C CYS A 594 6.70 -5.25 -27.67
N GLU A 595 5.85 -5.30 -28.70
CA GLU A 595 5.22 -4.11 -29.29
C GLU A 595 4.19 -3.48 -28.34
N LEU A 596 3.37 -4.31 -27.69
CA LEU A 596 2.44 -3.89 -26.64
C LEU A 596 3.16 -3.35 -25.40
N LEU A 597 4.33 -3.90 -25.03
CA LEU A 597 5.14 -3.35 -23.94
C LEU A 597 5.71 -1.96 -24.29
N LEU A 598 6.13 -1.73 -25.53
CA LEU A 598 6.57 -0.39 -25.97
C LEU A 598 5.41 0.62 -25.91
N GLU A 599 4.22 0.25 -26.42
CA GLU A 599 3.02 1.09 -26.29
C GLU A 599 2.61 1.35 -24.83
N TYR A 600 2.75 0.34 -23.97
CA TYR A 600 2.49 0.45 -22.54
C TYR A 600 3.45 1.43 -21.86
N LEU A 601 4.75 1.35 -22.15
CA LEU A 601 5.77 2.21 -21.54
C LEU A 601 5.57 3.68 -21.95
N ASP A 602 5.21 3.96 -23.21
CA ASP A 602 4.87 5.32 -23.64
C ASP A 602 3.60 5.87 -22.92
N LEU A 603 2.65 4.99 -22.56
CA LEU A 603 1.51 5.34 -21.73
C LEU A 603 1.88 5.54 -20.25
N ALA A 604 2.76 4.71 -19.68
CA ALA A 604 3.23 4.82 -18.30
C ALA A 604 4.06 6.10 -18.07
N GLU A 605 4.87 6.49 -19.06
CA GLU A 605 5.61 7.75 -19.09
C GLU A 605 4.66 8.96 -19.19
N SER A 606 3.60 8.85 -20.01
CA SER A 606 2.58 9.90 -20.19
C SER A 606 1.65 10.07 -18.98
N TYR A 607 1.43 9.00 -18.21
CA TYR A 607 0.51 8.95 -17.07
C TYR A 607 1.23 8.30 -15.89
N THR A 608 1.83 9.13 -15.03
CA THR A 608 2.68 8.74 -13.89
C THR A 608 2.22 7.44 -13.22
N THR A 609 2.96 6.35 -13.48
CA THR A 609 2.62 5.01 -13.03
C THR A 609 3.69 4.48 -12.08
N PRO A 610 3.34 3.92 -10.90
CA PRO A 610 4.32 3.33 -10.00
C PRO A 610 5.10 2.19 -10.65
N PHE A 611 6.44 2.25 -10.62
CA PHE A 611 7.32 1.32 -11.32
C PHE A 611 7.09 -0.17 -10.98
N ARG A 612 6.55 -0.47 -9.78
CA ARG A 612 6.13 -1.84 -9.41
C ARG A 612 5.07 -2.43 -10.35
N MET A 613 4.15 -1.61 -10.87
CA MET A 613 3.13 -2.00 -11.83
C MET A 613 3.77 -2.22 -13.21
N ILE A 614 4.60 -1.26 -13.64
CA ILE A 614 5.34 -1.32 -14.92
C ILE A 614 6.16 -2.60 -15.02
N ARG A 615 6.92 -2.92 -13.96
CA ARG A 615 7.71 -4.16 -13.85
C ARG A 615 6.81 -5.40 -13.99
N GLY A 616 5.68 -5.45 -13.30
CA GLY A 616 4.72 -6.55 -13.38
C GLY A 616 4.20 -6.79 -14.80
N HIS A 617 3.74 -5.72 -15.45
CA HIS A 617 3.26 -5.78 -16.85
C HIS A 617 4.37 -6.18 -17.82
N ALA A 618 5.60 -5.71 -17.65
CA ALA A 618 6.72 -6.12 -18.50
C ALA A 618 6.99 -7.64 -18.41
N PHE A 619 6.90 -8.25 -17.23
CA PHE A 619 7.02 -9.71 -17.10
C PHE A 619 5.86 -10.44 -17.79
N SER A 620 4.62 -9.99 -17.65
CA SER A 620 3.45 -10.63 -18.28
C SER A 620 3.44 -10.49 -19.81
N LEU A 621 3.85 -9.34 -20.36
CA LEU A 621 3.82 -9.07 -21.79
C LEU A 621 4.93 -9.77 -22.58
N LEU A 622 6.14 -9.85 -22.01
CA LEU A 622 7.24 -10.61 -22.60
C LEU A 622 7.06 -12.13 -22.39
N GLY A 623 6.45 -12.52 -21.26
CA GLY A 623 5.94 -13.87 -21.01
C GLY A 623 6.98 -14.98 -21.20
N ASP A 624 6.58 -16.05 -21.88
CA ASP A 624 7.41 -17.26 -22.03
C ASP A 624 8.73 -17.02 -22.79
N TRP A 625 8.88 -15.94 -23.57
CA TRP A 625 10.15 -15.59 -24.19
C TRP A 625 11.26 -15.29 -23.17
N LEU A 626 10.91 -14.88 -21.95
CA LEU A 626 11.85 -14.73 -20.83
C LEU A 626 12.36 -16.08 -20.30
N THR A 627 11.68 -17.20 -20.60
CA THR A 627 12.20 -18.54 -20.27
C THR A 627 13.28 -18.98 -21.24
N GLU A 628 13.29 -18.46 -22.48
CA GLU A 628 14.35 -18.74 -23.45
C GLU A 628 15.50 -17.73 -23.36
N PHE A 629 15.19 -16.43 -23.38
CA PHE A 629 16.17 -15.35 -23.30
C PHE A 629 16.44 -15.01 -21.84
N THR A 630 17.04 -15.98 -21.14
CA THR A 630 17.29 -15.93 -19.70
C THR A 630 18.21 -14.77 -19.29
N ASP A 631 19.07 -14.30 -20.18
CA ASP A 631 19.90 -13.11 -20.02
C ASP A 631 19.09 -11.79 -20.02
N LEU A 632 18.03 -11.72 -20.82
CA LEU A 632 17.07 -10.60 -20.78
C LEU A 632 16.20 -10.67 -19.52
N ARG A 633 15.79 -11.88 -19.10
CA ARG A 633 15.09 -12.09 -17.82
C ARG A 633 15.94 -11.71 -16.63
N ASP A 634 17.23 -12.07 -16.64
CA ASP A 634 18.15 -11.73 -15.57
C ASP A 634 18.43 -10.22 -15.57
N SER A 635 18.51 -9.57 -16.75
CA SER A 635 18.55 -8.09 -16.87
C SER A 635 17.32 -7.39 -16.26
N MET A 636 16.14 -8.01 -16.33
CA MET A 636 14.94 -7.49 -15.65
C MET A 636 15.02 -7.63 -14.11
N ASN A 637 16.02 -8.33 -13.57
CA ASN A 637 16.24 -8.49 -12.13
C ASN A 637 17.41 -7.65 -11.60
N ASP A 638 18.06 -6.84 -12.43
CA ASP A 638 19.17 -5.99 -12.02
C ASP A 638 18.73 -4.81 -11.14
N TYR A 639 19.63 -4.39 -10.24
CA TYR A 639 19.47 -3.18 -9.44
C TYR A 639 19.50 -1.94 -10.34
N GLY A 640 18.50 -1.07 -10.21
CA GLY A 640 18.40 0.14 -11.03
C GLY A 640 17.71 -0.06 -12.39
N LEU A 641 16.99 -1.18 -12.60
CA LEU A 641 16.09 -1.32 -13.75
C LEU A 641 15.13 -0.12 -13.84
N ASP A 642 15.05 0.49 -15.02
CA ASP A 642 14.17 1.61 -15.34
C ASP A 642 13.37 1.37 -16.64
N GLU A 643 12.53 2.33 -17.00
CA GLU A 643 11.70 2.26 -18.22
C GLU A 643 12.55 2.27 -19.51
N ALA A 644 13.69 2.96 -19.51
CA ALA A 644 14.59 3.01 -20.68
C ALA A 644 15.22 1.63 -20.95
N ARG A 645 15.68 0.93 -19.90
CA ARG A 645 16.19 -0.44 -20.00
C ARG A 645 15.07 -1.41 -20.40
N LEU A 646 13.84 -1.22 -19.95
CA LEU A 646 12.69 -2.02 -20.42
C LEU A 646 12.38 -1.80 -21.91
N LYS A 647 12.39 -0.54 -22.41
CA LYS A 647 12.25 -0.27 -23.85
C LYS A 647 13.37 -0.93 -24.66
N ALA A 648 14.61 -0.93 -24.16
CA ALA A 648 15.75 -1.62 -24.78
C ALA A 648 15.58 -3.15 -24.80
N ILE A 649 15.18 -3.77 -23.68
CA ILE A 649 14.93 -5.22 -23.57
C ILE A 649 13.82 -5.66 -24.54
N ALA A 650 12.73 -4.90 -24.63
CA ALA A 650 11.64 -5.20 -25.57
C ALA A 650 12.12 -5.13 -27.03
N GLY A 651 12.91 -4.10 -27.39
CA GLY A 651 13.51 -3.97 -28.71
C GLY A 651 14.48 -5.12 -29.05
N GLU A 652 15.34 -5.50 -28.11
CA GLU A 652 16.31 -6.59 -28.28
C GLU A 652 15.61 -7.95 -28.40
N MET A 653 14.66 -8.25 -27.51
CA MET A 653 13.86 -9.47 -27.58
C MET A 653 13.14 -9.59 -28.93
N ARG A 654 12.53 -8.49 -29.41
CA ARG A 654 11.86 -8.46 -30.72
C ARG A 654 12.81 -8.80 -31.87
N GLN A 655 14.04 -8.29 -31.87
CA GLN A 655 15.04 -8.64 -32.90
C GLN A 655 15.46 -10.11 -32.81
N ARG A 656 15.67 -10.63 -31.60
CA ARG A 656 16.00 -12.06 -31.39
C ARG A 656 14.89 -12.98 -31.89
N ILE A 657 13.62 -12.66 -31.61
CA ILE A 657 12.45 -13.42 -32.09
C ILE A 657 12.37 -13.40 -33.62
N LEU A 658 12.58 -12.24 -34.26
CA LEU A 658 12.57 -12.13 -35.73
C LEU A 658 13.74 -12.86 -36.41
N GLY A 659 14.81 -13.15 -35.68
CA GLY A 659 15.93 -13.98 -36.14
C GLY A 659 15.73 -15.49 -35.97
N LEU A 660 14.57 -15.94 -35.48
CA LEU A 660 14.25 -17.37 -35.34
C LEU A 660 13.32 -17.85 -36.46
N ASP A 661 13.60 -19.05 -36.99
CA ASP A 661 12.69 -19.77 -37.91
C ASP A 661 11.46 -20.39 -37.21
N ARG A 662 11.04 -19.85 -36.05
CA ARG A 662 9.93 -20.36 -35.24
C ARG A 662 9.19 -19.28 -34.46
N THR A 663 7.93 -19.57 -34.13
CA THR A 663 6.98 -18.64 -33.52
C THR A 663 6.76 -18.84 -32.02
N TYR A 664 7.38 -19.86 -31.42
CA TYR A 664 7.22 -20.26 -30.01
C TYR A 664 8.59 -20.30 -29.30
N PRO A 665 8.67 -19.99 -27.99
CA PRO A 665 9.90 -20.09 -27.20
C PRO A 665 10.29 -21.53 -26.86
N ILE A 666 11.58 -21.76 -26.63
CA ILE A 666 12.12 -23.01 -26.07
C ILE A 666 12.73 -22.67 -24.69
N PRO A 667 12.12 -23.11 -23.58
CA PRO A 667 12.62 -22.81 -22.23
C PRO A 667 14.06 -23.28 -22.01
N LYS A 668 14.85 -22.47 -21.32
CA LYS A 668 16.25 -22.73 -20.95
C LYS A 668 16.45 -22.47 -19.45
N LEU A 669 17.40 -23.17 -18.85
CA LEU A 669 17.90 -22.80 -17.53
C LEU A 669 18.77 -21.54 -17.67
N SER A 670 18.62 -20.58 -16.75
CA SER A 670 19.55 -19.45 -16.65
C SER A 670 20.92 -19.92 -16.16
N ALA A 671 21.98 -19.15 -16.44
CA ALA A 671 23.31 -19.42 -15.89
C ALA A 671 23.30 -19.50 -14.35
N ARG A 672 22.47 -18.67 -13.69
CA ARG A 672 22.25 -18.73 -12.23
C ARG A 672 21.57 -20.02 -11.76
N GLN A 673 20.67 -20.59 -12.56
CA GLN A 673 20.03 -21.89 -12.25
C GLN A 673 20.97 -23.06 -12.51
N LEU A 674 21.78 -23.02 -13.57
CA LEU A 674 22.80 -24.03 -13.84
C LEU A 674 23.85 -24.05 -12.72
N ALA A 675 24.44 -22.90 -12.38
CA ALA A 675 25.41 -22.78 -11.28
C ALA A 675 24.82 -23.20 -9.92
N ARG A 676 23.51 -23.02 -9.71
CA ARG A 676 22.83 -23.52 -8.50
C ARG A 676 22.67 -25.04 -8.51
N LEU A 677 22.31 -25.65 -9.64
CA LEU A 677 22.22 -27.10 -9.77
C LEU A 677 23.60 -27.74 -9.59
N GLU A 678 24.63 -27.19 -10.23
CA GLU A 678 26.03 -27.61 -10.06
C GLU A 678 26.49 -27.53 -8.59
N ALA A 679 26.04 -26.50 -7.84
CA ALA A 679 26.33 -26.34 -6.43
C ALA A 679 25.53 -27.30 -5.53
N GLU A 680 24.27 -27.60 -5.88
CA GLU A 680 23.45 -28.62 -5.19
C GLU A 680 24.05 -30.02 -5.44
N GLU A 681 24.34 -30.41 -6.70
CA GLU A 681 25.04 -31.65 -7.05
C GLU A 681 26.41 -31.79 -6.36
N SER A 682 27.20 -30.71 -6.28
CA SER A 682 28.48 -30.72 -5.56
C SER A 682 28.29 -30.93 -4.04
N LYS A 683 27.22 -30.37 -3.47
CA LYS A 683 26.87 -30.55 -2.05
C LYS A 683 26.35 -31.95 -1.77
N GLN A 684 25.60 -32.54 -2.71
CA GLN A 684 25.16 -33.94 -2.64
C GLN A 684 26.36 -34.88 -2.64
N ALA A 685 27.29 -34.72 -3.60
CA ALA A 685 28.48 -35.54 -3.72
C ALA A 685 29.35 -35.50 -2.44
N ALA A 686 29.50 -34.33 -1.82
CA ALA A 686 30.22 -34.16 -0.56
C ALA A 686 29.53 -34.89 0.61
N GLN A 687 28.19 -34.84 0.69
CA GLN A 687 27.42 -35.59 1.70
C GLN A 687 27.55 -37.10 1.52
N GLU A 688 27.48 -37.59 0.27
CA GLU A 688 27.66 -39.01 -0.04
C GLU A 688 29.09 -39.50 0.22
N GLU A 689 30.10 -38.65 0.09
CA GLU A 689 31.49 -38.94 0.50
C GLU A 689 31.62 -39.00 2.03
N GLN A 690 31.12 -37.99 2.75
CA GLN A 690 31.14 -37.95 4.22
C GLN A 690 30.37 -39.13 4.85
N GLN A 691 29.24 -39.54 4.26
CA GLN A 691 28.50 -40.73 4.72
C GLN A 691 29.32 -42.01 4.51
N ARG A 692 29.99 -42.17 3.36
CA ARG A 692 30.87 -43.33 3.09
C ARG A 692 32.06 -43.40 4.06
N GLU A 693 32.66 -42.26 4.41
CA GLU A 693 33.70 -42.21 5.45
C GLU A 693 33.16 -42.60 6.82
N THR A 694 31.96 -42.12 7.18
CA THR A 694 31.29 -42.43 8.45
C THR A 694 30.95 -43.93 8.56
N ASP A 695 30.38 -44.52 7.50
CA ASP A 695 30.05 -45.95 7.44
C ASP A 695 31.30 -46.82 7.54
N ALA A 696 32.39 -46.44 6.86
CA ALA A 696 33.68 -47.15 6.93
C ALA A 696 34.32 -47.08 8.33
N LEU A 697 34.20 -45.94 9.02
CA LEU A 697 34.64 -45.80 10.41
C LEU A 697 33.82 -46.71 11.35
N GLN A 698 32.49 -46.74 11.22
CA GLN A 698 31.64 -47.64 12.00
C GLN A 698 31.97 -49.12 11.76
N GLU A 699 32.27 -49.52 10.53
CA GLU A 699 32.68 -50.90 10.22
C GLU A 699 34.03 -51.24 10.89
N LEU A 700 34.99 -50.29 10.90
CA LEU A 700 36.28 -50.45 11.58
C LEU A 700 36.13 -50.52 13.11
N GLU A 701 35.26 -49.71 13.71
CA GLU A 701 34.97 -49.79 15.14
C GLU A 701 34.28 -51.10 15.52
N SER A 702 33.30 -51.56 14.74
CA SER A 702 32.67 -52.86 14.94
C SER A 702 33.67 -54.02 14.84
N LYS A 703 34.59 -53.97 13.87
CA LYS A 703 35.70 -54.94 13.74
C LYS A 703 36.67 -54.87 14.92
N ARG A 704 37.02 -53.68 15.40
CA ARG A 704 37.87 -53.47 16.59
C ARG A 704 37.22 -54.07 17.83
N ASP A 705 35.97 -53.74 18.08
CA ASP A 705 35.26 -54.14 19.30
C ASP A 705 34.98 -55.65 19.29
N GLY A 706 34.69 -56.24 18.11
CA GLY A 706 34.65 -57.69 17.91
C GLY A 706 36.00 -58.38 18.14
N ALA A 707 37.11 -57.79 17.71
CA ALA A 707 38.45 -58.31 17.95
C ALA A 707 38.87 -58.20 19.43
N VAL A 708 38.49 -57.12 20.13
CA VAL A 708 38.68 -56.96 21.57
C VAL A 708 37.87 -58.01 22.34
N ALA A 709 36.61 -58.22 21.97
CA ALA A 709 35.78 -59.27 22.56
C ALA A 709 36.39 -60.67 22.37
N ALA A 710 36.87 -60.97 21.15
CA ALA A 710 37.52 -62.24 20.84
C ALA A 710 38.88 -62.44 21.54
N ALA A 711 39.59 -61.37 21.91
CA ALA A 711 40.84 -61.42 22.68
C ALA A 711 40.61 -61.49 24.21
N SER A 712 39.38 -61.33 24.67
CA SER A 712 38.97 -61.41 26.08
C SER A 712 38.35 -62.77 26.47
N VAL A 713 38.36 -63.73 25.55
CA VAL A 713 37.94 -65.15 25.70
C VAL A 713 39.17 -66.06 25.62
#